data_AF-A0A9R0T3Q0-F1
#
_entry.id   AF-A0A9R0T3Q0-F1
#
_cell.length_a   1.000
_cell.length_b   1.000
_cell.length_c   1.000
_cell.angle_alpha   90.00
_cell.angle_beta   90.00
_cell.angle_gamma   90.00
#
_symmetry.space_group_name_H-M   'P 1'
#
loop_
_entity.id
_entity.type
_entity.pdbx_description
1 polymer ?
#
loop_
_entity_poly.entity_id
_entity_poly.type
_entity_poly.pdbx_seq_one_letter_code
_entity_poly.pdbx_strand_id
1 'polypeptide(L)'
;MSTVDPLLLSSSGSADSPSKYTASARPSVGSLNCLCRADSCSSSVYEDCDTASVNFADEGDAIPRHCPEESDVSRVAERFQSADSHFFHRLSVECSQKERQRKISWGGVMEMQRSPSSLEVGVVSSSQEKPNRPPRGRNKSSHFEDLFSSEQEHDPRLIYINDPDRTNDRYEFTGNEIRTSKYTLITFLPKNLFIQFHRLAYVYFLVIAALNQLPPLAVFGRTASLFPLLFVLFVTAIKDGYEDWRRHRSDRNENNREALVLQHGDFRSKKWKHICVGEVVKIHSNETMPCDMVLLGTSDPNGIAYIQTMNLDGESNLKTRYARQETVTMISHSSYLGLIKCEQPNRNIYEFTATMELNNQRIPLGQSNIVLRGCQLKNTEWIIGVVVYAGQETKAMLNSTISRSKSSNLESYMNRETLWLSAFLLITCSVVATGMGVWLFKNTKNLDALPYYRRKYFTFGRENRKDFEFYGLALEIFFSFLSSVIIFQIMIPISLYITMELVRVGQSYFMIGDTRMYDSSSGSRFQCRSLNINEDLGQIRYIFSDKTGTLTQNKMEFQQASIYGRNYGSSLQVTSDSSHEITIAESSSQHDRKPKSEINVDALLLALLKQPLFGEERLAAHDFFLTLAACNTVIPVSTGGSPDLTNEVSEVGAIDYQGESPDEQALVIAASAYGYKLVERTTGHIVIDVQGERIRLDVLGLHEFDSVRKRMSVVVRFPDDSVKVLVKGADTSMLSILRTRNHDGLFDSLHAKTIETTENHLSSYSSEGLRTLVIGSKYLSNEEFSEWQERYEEASTSMTERSAKLRQAAALVECDLTLLGATGIEDKLQDGVPEAIESLRQAGIKVWVLTGDKQETAISIGLSCRLLTQGMHSIIINGSSEIECRSLLADAKAKFGIKSADLGKQDVEDLHNGDVSKLRSSNGQASESGIQNFQLTGVIANDKSANIEESPNFDDAELALIIDGNSLVYILEKDLESELFDLATSCKVVICCRVAPLQKAGIVDLIKSRTSDMTLAIGDGANDVSMIQMADVGVGICGQEGRQAVMASDFAMGQFRFLKRLLLVHGHWNYQRMAYMILYNFYRNAVFVLMLFCISCTLHIPQLLR
;
A
#
# COMPACT_ATOMS: atom_id res chain seq x y z
N MET A 1 -23.70 -55.20 31.02
CA MET A 1 -24.88 -55.09 30.14
C MET A 1 -24.39 -54.47 28.83
N SER A 2 -24.26 -55.20 27.73
CA SER A 2 -25.26 -55.95 26.94
C SER A 2 -26.09 -55.01 26.03
N THR A 3 -26.19 -55.22 24.70
CA THR A 3 -25.76 -56.39 23.89
C THR A 3 -25.77 -56.09 22.39
N VAL A 4 -24.80 -56.67 21.64
CA VAL A 4 -24.90 -57.23 20.26
C VAL A 4 -25.15 -56.24 19.10
N ASP A 5 -24.30 -56.09 18.05
CA ASP A 5 -23.79 -57.06 17.03
C ASP A 5 -24.89 -57.56 16.04
N PRO A 6 -24.60 -58.23 14.88
CA PRO A 6 -23.30 -58.66 14.31
C PRO A 6 -23.06 -58.48 12.77
N LEU A 7 -21.81 -58.78 12.32
CA LEU A 7 -21.40 -59.43 11.05
C LEU A 7 -21.52 -58.65 9.69
N LEU A 8 -20.75 -58.92 8.60
CA LEU A 8 -19.92 -60.09 8.16
C LEU A 8 -18.76 -59.69 7.16
N LEU A 9 -17.58 -60.34 7.27
CA LEU A 9 -16.49 -60.73 6.29
C LEU A 9 -16.22 -60.02 4.91
N SER A 10 -15.05 -60.09 4.24
CA SER A 10 -13.84 -60.99 4.31
C SER A 10 -12.53 -60.44 3.66
N SER A 11 -11.36 -61.00 4.07
CA SER A 11 -10.01 -61.23 3.43
C SER A 11 -9.59 -60.56 2.09
N SER A 12 -8.31 -60.25 1.75
CA SER A 12 -6.95 -60.83 2.06
C SER A 12 -5.78 -59.85 1.67
N GLY A 13 -4.47 -60.03 1.95
CA GLY A 13 -3.76 -61.07 2.74
C GLY A 13 -2.21 -61.22 2.70
N SER A 14 -1.38 -60.43 1.97
CA SER A 14 0.10 -60.63 1.83
C SER A 14 0.93 -59.38 2.22
N ALA A 15 1.92 -59.45 3.14
CA ALA A 15 3.35 -59.84 2.98
C ALA A 15 4.21 -58.78 2.23
N ASP A 16 5.40 -58.33 2.66
CA ASP A 16 6.44 -58.92 3.53
C ASP A 16 7.02 -57.99 4.63
N SER A 17 7.95 -58.52 5.45
CA SER A 17 8.84 -57.79 6.39
C SER A 17 10.18 -58.58 6.55
N PRO A 18 11.30 -58.04 7.11
CA PRO A 18 11.41 -57.96 8.59
C PRO A 18 12.43 -56.98 9.24
N SER A 19 12.10 -56.54 10.47
CA SER A 19 13.03 -56.32 11.63
C SER A 19 14.01 -55.10 11.61
N LYS A 20 14.59 -54.58 12.72
CA LYS A 20 14.78 -55.07 14.12
C LYS A 20 14.65 -53.97 15.21
N TYR A 21 14.24 -54.39 16.43
CA TYR A 21 14.49 -53.87 17.81
C TYR A 21 14.28 -52.36 18.14
N THR A 22 13.47 -51.90 19.11
CA THR A 22 13.30 -52.16 20.59
C THR A 22 14.48 -51.66 21.47
N ALA A 23 14.30 -51.07 22.67
CA ALA A 23 13.14 -50.99 23.60
C ALA A 23 13.11 -49.61 24.36
N SER A 24 11.98 -49.14 24.91
CA SER A 24 11.53 -49.16 26.34
C SER A 24 12.47 -48.49 27.38
N ALA A 25 12.01 -47.86 28.49
CA ALA A 25 10.67 -47.72 29.09
C ALA A 25 10.52 -46.40 29.92
N ARG A 26 9.29 -46.09 30.38
CA ARG A 26 8.97 -45.10 31.45
C ARG A 26 9.22 -45.72 32.85
N PRO A 27 9.39 -44.94 33.94
CA PRO A 27 8.23 -44.50 34.74
C PRO A 27 8.35 -43.07 35.34
N SER A 28 7.42 -42.74 36.24
CA SER A 28 7.08 -41.42 36.80
C SER A 28 7.36 -41.30 38.31
N VAL A 29 6.94 -40.16 38.89
CA VAL A 29 6.76 -39.82 40.34
C VAL A 29 7.91 -39.01 40.98
N GLY A 30 7.53 -38.02 41.80
CA GLY A 30 8.40 -37.40 42.82
C GLY A 30 8.28 -35.88 42.93
N SER A 31 7.67 -35.37 44.00
CA SER A 31 7.74 -33.97 44.39
C SER A 31 8.80 -33.75 45.47
N LEU A 32 9.49 -32.59 45.45
CA LEU A 32 9.64 -31.69 46.63
C LEU A 32 10.53 -30.47 46.32
N ASN A 33 10.40 -29.44 47.17
CA ASN A 33 11.24 -28.24 47.17
C ASN A 33 12.53 -28.47 47.96
N CYS A 34 13.68 -27.92 47.52
CA CYS A 34 14.52 -27.13 48.43
C CYS A 34 15.52 -26.20 47.72
N LEU A 35 16.25 -25.43 48.53
CA LEU A 35 17.03 -24.23 48.20
C LEU A 35 18.53 -24.47 47.94
N CYS A 36 19.07 -23.64 47.02
CA CYS A 36 20.38 -22.96 47.07
C CYS A 36 21.73 -23.72 47.00
N ARG A 37 22.69 -23.01 46.35
CA ARG A 37 24.16 -23.18 46.36
C ARG A 37 24.72 -24.44 45.68
N ALA A 38 25.93 -24.42 45.11
CA ALA A 38 26.79 -23.32 44.63
C ALA A 38 27.88 -23.91 43.70
N ASP A 39 28.71 -23.05 43.12
CA ASP A 39 30.04 -23.34 42.57
C ASP A 39 30.10 -24.25 41.32
N SER A 40 31.14 -24.21 40.47
CA SER A 40 31.99 -23.08 40.03
C SER A 40 32.85 -23.55 38.85
N CYS A 41 33.03 -22.71 37.81
CA CYS A 41 34.32 -22.50 37.13
C CYS A 41 34.21 -21.36 36.10
N SER A 42 35.33 -20.70 35.83
CA SER A 42 35.39 -19.38 35.17
C SER A 42 36.60 -19.27 34.22
N SER A 43 36.99 -18.03 33.89
CA SER A 43 38.19 -17.62 33.09
C SER A 43 38.06 -17.79 31.57
N SER A 44 38.60 -16.88 30.72
CA SER A 44 39.14 -15.50 30.89
C SER A 44 39.21 -14.85 29.49
N VAL A 45 39.43 -13.54 29.25
CA VAL A 45 40.52 -12.59 29.60
C VAL A 45 39.92 -11.16 29.39
N TYR A 46 39.93 -10.23 30.36
CA TYR A 46 40.95 -9.20 30.70
C TYR A 46 41.23 -8.18 29.56
N GLU A 47 41.53 -6.88 29.78
CA GLU A 47 41.92 -6.09 30.98
C GLU A 47 40.94 -4.88 31.19
N ASP A 48 40.76 -4.19 32.33
CA ASP A 48 41.55 -3.80 33.54
C ASP A 48 42.62 -2.70 33.33
N CYS A 49 42.97 -1.83 34.30
CA CYS A 49 42.47 -1.57 35.68
C CYS A 49 42.49 -0.02 35.93
N ASP A 50 42.57 0.67 37.09
CA ASP A 50 42.79 0.42 38.54
C ASP A 50 42.15 1.59 39.36
N THR A 51 41.98 1.47 40.69
CA THR A 51 41.61 2.57 41.63
C THR A 51 42.11 2.37 43.07
N ALA A 52 42.82 3.35 43.65
CA ALA A 52 43.12 3.53 45.10
C ALA A 52 43.80 4.90 45.32
N SER A 53 43.85 5.57 46.49
CA SER A 53 43.31 5.43 47.87
C SER A 53 43.20 6.86 48.49
N VAL A 54 42.72 7.14 49.72
CA VAL A 54 43.38 7.03 51.06
C VAL A 54 42.38 7.56 52.13
N ASN A 55 42.48 7.13 53.40
CA ASN A 55 41.70 7.63 54.56
C ASN A 55 42.38 8.81 55.29
N PHE A 56 41.62 9.69 55.97
CA PHE A 56 41.75 10.11 57.40
C PHE A 56 41.10 11.48 57.73
N ALA A 57 40.46 11.58 58.91
CA ALA A 57 40.36 12.75 59.82
C ALA A 57 39.70 14.08 59.35
N ASP A 58 39.26 15.00 60.24
CA ASP A 58 38.46 14.87 61.48
C ASP A 58 37.87 16.26 61.90
N GLU A 59 36.87 16.27 62.79
CA GLU A 59 36.34 17.34 63.67
C GLU A 59 35.97 18.79 63.17
N GLY A 60 35.05 19.42 63.92
CA GLY A 60 34.61 20.83 63.84
C GLY A 60 33.17 21.02 63.31
N ASP A 61 32.10 21.10 64.11
CA ASP A 61 31.91 21.51 65.53
C ASP A 61 32.22 23.00 65.78
N ALA A 62 31.39 23.85 66.42
CA ALA A 62 30.08 23.68 67.09
C ALA A 62 29.28 25.05 67.03
N ILE A 63 27.94 25.18 67.15
CA ILE A 63 27.06 25.24 68.37
C ILE A 63 27.50 26.38 69.36
N PRO A 64 26.65 27.22 70.07
CA PRO A 64 25.21 27.06 70.50
C PRO A 64 24.26 28.32 70.55
N ARG A 65 22.98 28.09 70.96
CA ARG A 65 22.04 28.97 71.76
C ARG A 65 21.48 30.28 71.13
N HIS A 66 20.33 30.85 71.52
CA HIS A 66 19.20 30.58 72.47
C HIS A 66 17.87 31.06 71.77
N CYS A 67 16.69 30.42 71.88
CA CYS A 67 15.69 30.35 72.97
C CYS A 67 15.03 31.70 73.36
N PRO A 68 13.72 31.78 73.77
CA PRO A 68 12.59 30.81 73.66
C PRO A 68 11.21 31.48 73.29
N GLU A 69 10.08 30.77 73.51
CA GLU A 69 8.69 31.27 73.71
C GLU A 69 7.94 31.91 72.49
N GLU A 70 6.60 31.88 72.32
CA GLU A 70 5.49 31.21 73.06
C GLU A 70 4.28 30.85 72.12
N SER A 71 3.10 30.61 72.71
CA SER A 71 1.88 29.92 72.22
C SER A 71 1.01 30.51 71.08
N ASP A 72 0.46 29.60 70.26
CA ASP A 72 -0.94 29.46 69.77
C ASP A 72 -1.85 30.61 69.20
N VAL A 73 -2.56 30.23 68.11
CA VAL A 73 -3.99 30.53 67.79
C VAL A 73 -4.46 31.90 67.18
N SER A 74 -4.69 31.85 65.85
CA SER A 74 -5.88 32.34 65.08
C SER A 74 -6.04 33.75 64.45
N ARG A 75 -6.37 33.72 63.14
CA ARG A 75 -7.46 34.42 62.40
C ARG A 75 -7.64 35.98 62.32
N VAL A 76 -7.75 36.44 61.05
CA VAL A 76 -8.72 37.41 60.47
C VAL A 76 -8.39 38.93 60.42
N ALA A 77 -7.94 39.38 59.22
CA ALA A 77 -8.43 40.44 58.30
C ALA A 77 -8.96 41.84 58.73
N GLU A 78 -8.86 42.77 57.76
CA GLU A 78 -9.58 44.08 57.60
C GLU A 78 -9.12 45.24 58.55
N ARG A 79 -9.17 46.56 58.22
CA ARG A 79 -9.91 47.31 57.15
C ARG A 79 -9.37 48.75 56.88
N PHE A 80 -9.52 49.28 55.64
CA PHE A 80 -9.96 50.67 55.25
C PHE A 80 -9.10 51.94 55.62
N GLN A 81 -9.22 53.15 55.01
CA GLN A 81 -9.85 53.68 53.76
C GLN A 81 -9.37 55.13 53.38
N SER A 82 -9.88 55.66 52.25
CA SER A 82 -10.18 57.10 51.91
C SER A 82 -9.10 58.00 51.26
N ALA A 83 -9.43 59.09 50.52
CA ALA A 83 -10.54 59.40 49.58
C ALA A 83 -10.29 60.76 48.84
N ASP A 84 -11.01 61.00 47.73
CA ASP A 84 -11.28 62.30 47.05
C ASP A 84 -10.10 63.14 46.48
N SER A 85 -10.21 63.94 45.39
CA SER A 85 -11.18 64.11 44.27
C SER A 85 -10.52 65.06 43.21
N HIS A 86 -11.05 65.59 42.09
CA HIS A 86 -12.36 65.59 41.39
C HIS A 86 -12.22 66.13 39.93
N PHE A 87 -13.23 65.98 39.04
CA PHE A 87 -13.43 66.58 37.67
C PHE A 87 -12.31 66.39 36.61
N PHE A 88 -12.54 65.93 35.37
CA PHE A 88 -13.70 65.41 34.58
C PHE A 88 -13.10 64.62 33.36
N HIS A 89 -13.74 64.08 32.30
CA HIS A 89 -15.09 64.16 31.71
C HIS A 89 -15.52 62.77 31.10
N ARG A 90 -15.74 62.65 29.77
CA ARG A 90 -16.37 61.54 28.99
C ARG A 90 -15.92 61.58 27.52
N LEU A 91 -16.12 60.59 26.63
CA LEU A 91 -16.98 59.38 26.57
C LEU A 91 -16.10 58.13 26.27
N SER A 92 -16.30 56.88 26.77
CA SER A 92 -17.45 55.91 26.76
C SER A 92 -17.82 55.42 25.34
N VAL A 93 -18.04 54.13 25.02
CA VAL A 93 -18.61 52.95 25.74
C VAL A 93 -17.81 51.70 25.28
N GLU A 94 -17.21 50.84 26.11
CA GLU A 94 -17.70 49.91 27.16
C GLU A 94 -18.32 48.59 26.63
N CYS A 95 -17.89 47.46 27.20
CA CYS A 95 -18.26 46.09 26.81
C CYS A 95 -19.14 45.44 27.89
N SER A 96 -20.12 44.60 27.50
CA SER A 96 -21.06 43.98 28.44
C SER A 96 -21.30 42.50 28.14
N GLN A 97 -21.01 41.65 29.14
CA GLN A 97 -21.48 40.26 29.19
C GLN A 97 -22.94 40.22 29.64
N LYS A 98 -23.74 39.24 29.15
CA LYS A 98 -24.74 38.57 30.01
C LYS A 98 -25.30 37.26 29.45
N GLU A 99 -25.96 36.53 30.35
CA GLU A 99 -26.40 35.13 30.19
C GLU A 99 -27.68 34.97 29.36
N ARG A 100 -27.93 33.72 28.90
CA ARG A 100 -29.24 33.03 28.89
C ARG A 100 -29.00 31.53 28.64
N GLN A 101 -29.42 30.62 29.51
CA GLN A 101 -30.80 30.15 29.78
C GLN A 101 -31.52 29.54 28.57
N ARG A 102 -31.93 28.27 28.71
CA ARG A 102 -32.79 27.53 27.77
C ARG A 102 -34.23 28.06 27.77
N LYS A 103 -34.92 27.96 26.63
CA LYS A 103 -36.38 27.69 26.54
C LYS A 103 -36.71 26.95 25.24
N ILE A 104 -37.86 26.29 25.22
CA ILE A 104 -38.37 25.43 24.12
C ILE A 104 -39.67 26.06 23.60
N SER A 105 -39.96 25.92 22.30
CA SER A 105 -41.33 26.05 21.75
C SER A 105 -41.51 25.16 20.50
N TRP A 106 -42.76 25.00 20.04
CA TRP A 106 -43.21 24.08 18.99
C TRP A 106 -43.89 24.81 17.81
N GLY A 107 -43.96 24.15 16.65
CA GLY A 107 -44.76 24.52 15.46
C GLY A 107 -44.09 25.52 14.50
N GLY A 108 -44.44 25.57 13.20
CA GLY A 108 -45.28 24.66 12.40
C GLY A 108 -45.94 25.33 11.18
N VAL A 109 -46.27 24.52 10.15
CA VAL A 109 -47.25 24.76 9.06
C VAL A 109 -46.83 25.57 7.79
N MET A 110 -47.12 24.94 6.63
CA MET A 110 -47.41 25.42 5.26
C MET A 110 -46.35 25.88 4.23
N GLU A 111 -46.74 25.59 2.99
CA GLU A 111 -46.10 25.82 1.68
C GLU A 111 -46.30 27.27 1.16
N MET A 112 -45.59 27.66 0.10
CA MET A 112 -46.25 27.88 -1.21
C MET A 112 -45.25 27.83 -2.39
N GLN A 113 -45.79 27.70 -3.61
CA GLN A 113 -45.07 27.51 -4.87
C GLN A 113 -44.48 28.81 -5.45
N ARG A 114 -43.44 28.71 -6.30
CA ARG A 114 -43.48 29.20 -7.71
C ARG A 114 -42.20 28.94 -8.52
N SER A 115 -42.38 28.42 -9.72
CA SER A 115 -41.54 28.57 -10.92
C SER A 115 -42.01 29.83 -11.73
N PRO A 116 -41.48 30.22 -12.93
CA PRO A 116 -40.60 29.49 -13.85
C PRO A 116 -39.52 30.32 -14.63
N SER A 117 -38.97 29.70 -15.69
CA SER A 117 -38.65 30.27 -17.02
C SER A 117 -37.42 31.17 -17.30
N SER A 118 -36.36 30.53 -17.83
CA SER A 118 -35.78 30.70 -19.20
C SER A 118 -35.03 31.97 -19.69
N LEU A 119 -34.19 31.73 -20.73
CA LEU A 119 -33.63 32.64 -21.78
C LEU A 119 -32.31 33.41 -21.51
N GLU A 120 -31.21 32.74 -21.88
CA GLU A 120 -30.24 33.09 -22.96
C GLU A 120 -29.71 34.53 -23.24
N VAL A 121 -28.38 34.57 -23.48
CA VAL A 121 -27.60 35.41 -24.43
C VAL A 121 -27.42 36.93 -24.16
N GLY A 122 -26.15 37.39 -24.11
CA GLY A 122 -25.78 38.71 -24.65
C GLY A 122 -24.64 39.55 -24.00
N VAL A 123 -23.40 39.39 -24.49
CA VAL A 123 -22.38 40.47 -24.73
C VAL A 123 -21.95 41.44 -23.59
N VAL A 124 -20.71 41.24 -23.11
CA VAL A 124 -19.61 42.21 -22.83
C VAL A 124 -19.92 43.66 -22.39
N SER A 125 -19.45 44.07 -21.19
CA SER A 125 -18.68 45.34 -21.01
C SER A 125 -18.03 45.54 -19.60
N SER A 126 -16.77 45.99 -19.64
CA SER A 126 -15.98 46.80 -18.68
C SER A 126 -16.32 46.98 -17.17
N SER A 127 -15.28 46.69 -16.35
CA SER A 127 -14.76 47.53 -15.24
C SER A 127 -15.40 47.57 -13.82
N GLN A 128 -14.58 47.16 -12.84
CA GLN A 128 -14.42 47.69 -11.46
C GLN A 128 -15.66 47.88 -10.54
N GLU A 129 -15.80 47.04 -9.50
CA GLU A 129 -15.53 47.41 -8.09
C GLU A 129 -15.73 46.24 -7.07
N LYS A 130 -14.83 46.16 -6.09
CA LYS A 130 -14.88 45.62 -4.70
C LYS A 130 -15.71 44.35 -4.32
N PRO A 131 -15.19 43.48 -3.43
CA PRO A 131 -15.77 42.16 -3.14
C PRO A 131 -16.94 42.18 -2.13
N ASN A 132 -17.95 41.33 -2.37
CA ASN A 132 -19.01 40.99 -1.43
C ASN A 132 -18.87 39.54 -0.93
N ARG A 133 -19.34 39.27 0.30
CA ARG A 133 -19.20 37.95 0.96
C ARG A 133 -20.21 36.92 0.40
N PRO A 134 -19.81 35.66 0.11
CA PRO A 134 -20.75 34.59 -0.17
C PRO A 134 -21.40 34.02 1.12
N PRO A 135 -22.65 33.50 1.05
CA PRO A 135 -23.33 32.88 2.19
C PRO A 135 -22.96 31.40 2.39
N ARG A 136 -23.25 30.86 3.58
CA ARG A 136 -23.04 29.43 3.90
C ARG A 136 -24.14 28.54 3.29
N GLY A 137 -23.82 27.87 2.18
CA GLY A 137 -24.48 26.61 1.76
C GLY A 137 -23.99 25.40 2.58
N ARG A 138 -24.57 24.21 2.38
CA ARG A 138 -24.27 23.02 3.19
C ARG A 138 -23.95 21.78 2.32
N ASN A 139 -22.86 21.11 2.66
CA ASN A 139 -22.13 20.15 1.83
C ASN A 139 -22.94 18.90 1.43
N LYS A 140 -22.74 18.48 0.17
CA LYS A 140 -22.64 17.08 -0.31
C LYS A 140 -21.73 17.08 -1.56
N SER A 141 -21.10 15.94 -1.84
CA SER A 141 -20.31 15.66 -3.07
C SER A 141 -19.37 16.77 -3.54
N SER A 142 -18.25 16.97 -2.84
CA SER A 142 -17.10 17.76 -3.31
C SER A 142 -15.81 17.07 -2.84
N HIS A 143 -15.27 16.16 -3.66
CA HIS A 143 -13.97 15.52 -3.41
C HIS A 143 -13.23 15.12 -4.71
N PHE A 144 -13.74 15.61 -5.86
CA PHE A 144 -13.28 15.30 -7.22
C PHE A 144 -12.88 16.59 -7.98
N GLU A 145 -13.59 17.70 -7.77
CA GLU A 145 -13.31 18.99 -8.41
C GLU A 145 -12.11 19.76 -7.81
N ASP A 146 -11.72 19.47 -6.55
CA ASP A 146 -10.58 20.11 -5.88
C ASP A 146 -9.20 19.79 -6.53
N LEU A 147 -9.15 18.86 -7.49
CA LEU A 147 -7.92 18.42 -8.17
C LEU A 147 -7.59 19.20 -9.45
N PHE A 148 -8.51 20.00 -10.00
CA PHE A 148 -8.31 20.74 -11.26
C PHE A 148 -8.39 22.27 -11.12
N SER A 149 -8.36 22.79 -9.89
CA SER A 149 -8.41 24.24 -9.61
C SER A 149 -7.03 24.89 -9.36
N SER A 150 -5.93 24.16 -9.57
CA SER A 150 -4.57 24.55 -9.14
C SER A 150 -3.78 25.45 -10.13
N GLU A 151 -4.46 26.29 -10.91
CA GLU A 151 -3.85 27.39 -11.68
C GLU A 151 -4.17 28.77 -11.08
N GLN A 152 -4.06 28.88 -9.74
CA GLN A 152 -3.93 30.17 -9.06
C GLN A 152 -2.49 30.32 -8.57
N GLU A 153 -1.88 31.49 -8.81
CA GLU A 153 -0.48 31.77 -8.50
C GLU A 153 -0.22 31.70 -6.97
N HIS A 154 0.25 30.54 -6.51
CA HIS A 154 0.70 30.37 -5.13
C HIS A 154 2.10 30.97 -4.94
N ASP A 155 2.21 31.93 -4.01
CA ASP A 155 3.48 32.58 -3.66
C ASP A 155 4.58 31.53 -3.34
N PRO A 156 5.80 31.67 -3.92
CA PRO A 156 6.89 30.73 -3.71
C PRO A 156 7.48 30.86 -2.30
N ARG A 157 7.86 29.72 -1.71
CA ARG A 157 8.45 29.67 -0.37
C ARG A 157 9.88 30.21 -0.40
N LEU A 158 10.16 31.18 0.47
CA LEU A 158 11.48 31.81 0.62
C LEU A 158 12.20 31.21 1.83
N ILE A 159 13.45 30.77 1.65
CA ILE A 159 14.27 30.11 2.68
C ILE A 159 15.67 30.74 2.67
N TYR A 160 16.07 31.34 3.78
CA TYR A 160 17.41 31.91 3.95
C TYR A 160 18.36 30.85 4.49
N ILE A 161 19.47 30.61 3.78
CA ILE A 161 20.47 29.63 4.19
C ILE A 161 21.18 30.15 5.44
N ASN A 162 21.24 29.32 6.48
CA ASN A 162 21.89 29.60 7.76
C ASN A 162 21.29 30.80 8.54
N ASP A 163 20.05 31.19 8.22
CA ASP A 163 19.26 32.22 8.90
C ASP A 163 17.83 31.69 9.15
N PRO A 164 17.64 30.83 10.17
CA PRO A 164 16.36 30.20 10.45
C PRO A 164 15.35 31.20 11.02
N ASP A 165 15.78 32.18 11.82
CA ASP A 165 14.86 33.13 12.47
C ASP A 165 14.11 33.96 11.43
N ARG A 166 14.85 34.60 10.50
CA ARG A 166 14.27 35.35 9.38
C ARG A 166 13.43 34.49 8.43
N THR A 167 13.72 33.19 8.37
CA THR A 167 12.94 32.21 7.59
C THR A 167 11.59 31.89 8.25
N ASN A 168 11.58 31.70 9.57
CA ASN A 168 10.36 31.38 10.33
C ASN A 168 9.51 32.64 10.68
N ASP A 169 10.09 33.84 10.76
CA ASP A 169 9.40 35.09 11.12
C ASP A 169 8.19 35.46 10.22
N ARG A 170 8.14 34.94 8.98
CA ARG A 170 7.06 35.20 8.02
C ARG A 170 6.02 34.10 7.87
N TYR A 171 6.32 32.89 8.33
CA TYR A 171 5.49 31.71 8.12
C TYR A 171 5.52 30.85 9.38
N GLU A 172 4.36 30.49 9.93
CA GLU A 172 4.26 29.53 11.03
C GLU A 172 4.58 28.09 10.55
N PHE A 173 5.84 27.86 10.16
CA PHE A 173 6.32 26.57 9.66
C PHE A 173 6.23 25.50 10.77
N THR A 174 5.82 24.30 10.38
CA THR A 174 5.72 23.18 11.32
C THR A 174 7.12 22.70 11.71
N GLY A 175 7.44 22.82 13.00
CA GLY A 175 8.69 22.28 13.55
C GLY A 175 8.82 20.77 13.31
N ASN A 176 10.04 20.25 13.30
CA ASN A 176 10.34 18.90 12.79
C ASN A 176 9.87 17.71 13.68
N GLU A 177 8.84 17.89 14.50
CA GLU A 177 8.23 16.86 15.34
C GLU A 177 7.19 16.03 14.56
N ILE A 178 7.43 14.71 14.47
CA ILE A 178 6.42 13.75 13.98
C ILE A 178 5.42 13.40 15.08
N ARG A 179 4.14 13.27 14.73
CA ARG A 179 3.09 12.70 15.60
C ARG A 179 2.20 11.75 14.79
N THR A 180 2.24 10.47 15.08
CA THR A 180 1.41 9.40 14.46
C THR A 180 0.32 8.85 15.41
N SER A 181 0.32 9.32 16.66
CA SER A 181 -0.71 9.06 17.67
C SER A 181 -2.10 9.56 17.27
N LYS A 182 -3.13 8.76 17.53
CA LYS A 182 -4.55 9.12 17.36
C LYS A 182 -5.05 10.02 18.50
N TYR A 183 -4.44 9.95 19.69
CA TYR A 183 -4.87 10.64 20.90
C TYR A 183 -3.74 11.43 21.57
N THR A 184 -4.11 12.46 22.34
CA THR A 184 -3.23 13.09 23.33
C THR A 184 -3.71 12.72 24.73
N LEU A 185 -2.87 12.85 25.76
CA LEU A 185 -3.23 12.48 27.14
C LEU A 185 -4.55 13.12 27.64
N ILE A 186 -4.84 14.34 27.19
CA ILE A 186 -6.07 15.08 27.53
C ILE A 186 -7.25 14.66 26.63
N THR A 187 -7.01 14.45 25.33
CA THR A 187 -8.09 14.10 24.38
C THR A 187 -8.45 12.62 24.38
N PHE A 188 -7.62 11.75 24.96
CA PHE A 188 -7.79 10.31 24.99
C PHE A 188 -9.17 9.90 25.53
N LEU A 189 -9.49 10.22 26.79
CA LEU A 189 -10.75 9.81 27.40
C LEU A 189 -12.00 10.30 26.63
N PRO A 190 -12.18 11.60 26.30
CA PRO A 190 -13.37 12.05 25.59
C PRO A 190 -13.45 11.54 24.14
N LYS A 191 -12.34 11.49 23.40
CA LYS A 191 -12.32 11.04 22.00
C LYS A 191 -12.52 9.52 21.90
N ASN A 192 -11.90 8.74 22.79
CA ASN A 192 -12.07 7.29 22.86
C ASN A 192 -13.50 6.92 23.25
N LEU A 193 -14.07 7.50 24.31
CA LEU A 193 -15.47 7.26 24.68
C LEU A 193 -16.44 7.65 23.56
N PHE A 194 -16.20 8.76 22.85
CA PHE A 194 -17.03 9.15 21.70
C PHE A 194 -16.97 8.12 20.55
N ILE A 195 -15.77 7.60 20.23
CA ILE A 195 -15.59 6.54 19.22
C ILE A 195 -16.29 5.25 19.67
N GLN A 196 -16.15 4.84 20.94
CA GLN A 196 -16.80 3.65 21.48
C GLN A 196 -18.34 3.78 21.42
N PHE A 197 -18.92 4.91 21.85
CA PHE A 197 -20.37 5.13 21.82
C PHE A 197 -20.95 5.31 20.40
N HIS A 198 -20.12 5.36 19.35
CA HIS A 198 -20.59 5.23 17.97
C HIS A 198 -21.05 3.79 17.63
N ARG A 199 -20.70 2.78 18.45
CA ARG A 199 -21.27 1.42 18.38
C ARG A 199 -22.66 1.38 19.02
N LEU A 200 -23.69 1.10 18.22
CA LEU A 200 -25.11 1.08 18.61
C LEU A 200 -25.40 0.27 19.89
N ALA A 201 -24.71 -0.86 20.07
CA ALA A 201 -24.89 -1.71 21.24
C ALA A 201 -24.55 -1.02 22.57
N TYR A 202 -23.49 -0.21 22.62
CA TYR A 202 -23.12 0.51 23.84
C TYR A 202 -24.13 1.62 24.17
N VAL A 203 -24.78 2.22 23.16
CA VAL A 203 -25.91 3.15 23.35
C VAL A 203 -27.12 2.43 23.94
N TYR A 204 -27.48 1.25 23.40
CA TYR A 204 -28.56 0.40 23.92
C TYR A 204 -28.33 0.02 25.40
N PHE A 205 -27.12 -0.43 25.76
CA PHE A 205 -26.79 -0.75 27.14
C PHE A 205 -26.74 0.47 28.06
N LEU A 206 -26.32 1.64 27.56
CA LEU A 206 -26.37 2.89 28.32
C LEU A 206 -27.81 3.32 28.64
N VAL A 207 -28.72 3.20 27.68
CA VAL A 207 -30.16 3.47 27.88
C VAL A 207 -30.73 2.54 28.96
N ILE A 208 -30.47 1.23 28.88
CA ILE A 208 -30.93 0.26 29.87
C ILE A 208 -30.32 0.50 31.26
N ALA A 209 -29.02 0.79 31.33
CA ALA A 209 -28.35 1.08 32.59
C ALA A 209 -28.89 2.36 33.26
N ALA A 210 -29.34 3.35 32.48
CA ALA A 210 -30.03 4.54 32.96
C ALA A 210 -31.48 4.26 33.39
N LEU A 211 -32.24 3.45 32.63
CA LEU A 211 -33.60 3.04 32.99
C LEU A 211 -33.65 2.32 34.34
N ASN A 212 -32.71 1.41 34.61
CA ASN A 212 -32.64 0.69 35.90
C ASN A 212 -32.18 1.59 37.09
N GLN A 213 -31.80 2.86 36.88
CA GLN A 213 -31.61 3.81 37.99
C GLN A 213 -32.93 4.38 38.52
N LEU A 214 -34.00 4.37 37.70
CA LEU A 214 -35.30 4.94 38.07
C LEU A 214 -35.91 4.12 39.23
N PRO A 215 -36.20 4.72 40.40
CA PRO A 215 -36.69 3.98 41.57
C PRO A 215 -37.89 3.04 41.35
N PRO A 216 -38.96 3.37 40.58
CA PRO A 216 -40.08 2.47 40.36
C PRO A 216 -39.78 1.31 39.38
N LEU A 217 -38.59 1.27 38.78
CA LEU A 217 -38.21 0.35 37.69
C LEU A 217 -36.92 -0.44 38.02
N ALA A 218 -36.42 -0.34 39.25
CA ALA A 218 -35.17 -0.97 39.67
C ALA A 218 -35.32 -2.48 39.91
N VAL A 219 -35.40 -3.26 38.82
CA VAL A 219 -35.45 -4.73 38.85
C VAL A 219 -34.13 -5.33 39.36
N PHE A 220 -33.01 -4.73 38.96
CA PHE A 220 -31.67 -5.14 39.39
C PHE A 220 -31.03 -4.07 40.29
N GLY A 221 -30.12 -4.49 41.17
CA GLY A 221 -29.36 -3.56 42.00
C GLY A 221 -28.64 -2.50 41.16
N ARG A 222 -28.83 -1.22 41.51
CA ARG A 222 -28.37 -0.05 40.71
C ARG A 222 -26.89 -0.08 40.30
N THR A 223 -26.03 -0.66 41.13
CA THR A 223 -24.59 -0.87 40.86
C THR A 223 -24.33 -2.05 39.93
N ALA A 224 -25.10 -3.14 40.06
CA ALA A 224 -24.94 -4.36 39.28
C ALA A 224 -25.31 -4.18 37.80
N SER A 225 -26.25 -3.28 37.46
CA SER A 225 -26.58 -2.97 36.05
C SER A 225 -25.53 -2.09 35.35
N LEU A 226 -24.76 -1.29 36.10
CA LEU A 226 -23.70 -0.44 35.54
C LEU A 226 -22.39 -1.20 35.33
N PHE A 227 -22.07 -2.17 36.20
CA PHE A 227 -20.78 -2.85 36.21
C PHE A 227 -20.38 -3.49 34.85
N PRO A 228 -21.25 -4.24 34.13
CA PRO A 228 -20.86 -4.86 32.86
C PRO A 228 -20.53 -3.84 31.76
N LEU A 229 -21.27 -2.73 31.68
CA LEU A 229 -21.02 -1.67 30.72
C LEU A 229 -19.69 -0.97 31.01
N LEU A 230 -19.45 -0.59 32.28
CA LEU A 230 -18.20 0.01 32.72
C LEU A 230 -17.00 -0.91 32.46
N PHE A 231 -17.14 -2.21 32.70
CA PHE A 231 -16.09 -3.19 32.42
C PHE A 231 -15.73 -3.28 30.92
N VAL A 232 -16.71 -3.35 30.02
CA VAL A 232 -16.44 -3.43 28.58
C VAL A 232 -15.82 -2.15 28.03
N LEU A 233 -16.31 -0.97 28.45
CA LEU A 233 -15.73 0.31 28.06
C LEU A 233 -14.28 0.46 28.59
N PHE A 234 -14.01 0.00 29.82
CA PHE A 234 -12.68 0.02 30.42
C PHE A 234 -11.68 -0.90 29.72
N VAL A 235 -12.05 -2.16 29.41
CA VAL A 235 -11.14 -3.08 28.70
C VAL A 235 -10.88 -2.61 27.27
N THR A 236 -11.90 -2.07 26.58
CA THR A 236 -11.72 -1.45 25.25
C THR A 236 -10.80 -0.22 25.33
N ALA A 237 -10.95 0.63 26.36
CA ALA A 237 -10.05 1.75 26.58
C ALA A 237 -8.61 1.31 26.87
N ILE A 238 -8.38 0.19 27.58
CA ILE A 238 -7.02 -0.36 27.78
C ILE A 238 -6.42 -0.83 26.45
N LYS A 239 -7.18 -1.55 25.60
CA LYS A 239 -6.74 -1.97 24.25
C LYS A 239 -6.24 -0.78 23.44
N ASP A 240 -7.09 0.24 23.29
CA ASP A 240 -6.82 1.39 22.44
C ASP A 240 -5.72 2.31 23.03
N GLY A 241 -5.65 2.41 24.36
CA GLY A 241 -4.60 3.13 25.07
C GLY A 241 -3.22 2.46 24.95
N TYR A 242 -3.17 1.13 24.92
CA TYR A 242 -1.93 0.38 24.67
C TYR A 242 -1.47 0.51 23.21
N GLU A 243 -2.40 0.49 22.24
CA GLU A 243 -2.09 0.77 20.83
C GLU A 243 -1.49 2.17 20.66
N ASP A 244 -2.12 3.20 21.24
CA ASP A 244 -1.64 4.58 21.09
C ASP A 244 -0.35 4.84 21.88
N TRP A 245 -0.17 4.25 23.06
CA TRP A 245 1.11 4.31 23.79
C TRP A 245 2.28 3.73 22.98
N ARG A 246 2.05 2.65 22.21
CA ARG A 246 3.05 2.10 21.29
C ARG A 246 3.40 3.09 20.18
N ARG A 247 2.44 3.86 19.65
CA ARG A 247 2.67 4.96 18.70
C ARG A 247 3.50 6.08 19.33
N HIS A 248 3.08 6.60 20.49
CA HIS A 248 3.83 7.63 21.25
C HIS A 248 5.26 7.21 21.58
N ARG A 249 5.50 5.93 21.88
CA ARG A 249 6.85 5.40 22.10
C ARG A 249 7.71 5.42 20.82
N SER A 250 7.10 5.13 19.67
CA SER A 250 7.76 5.19 18.36
C SER A 250 8.08 6.64 17.96
N ASP A 251 7.08 7.53 18.03
CA ASP A 251 7.24 8.97 17.75
C ASP A 251 8.33 9.57 18.65
N ARG A 252 8.33 9.23 19.94
CA ARG A 252 9.35 9.67 20.90
C ARG A 252 10.74 9.12 20.60
N ASN A 253 10.89 7.95 19.99
CA ASN A 253 12.19 7.46 19.55
C ASN A 253 12.72 8.30 18.38
N GLU A 254 11.88 8.53 17.37
CA GLU A 254 12.24 9.29 16.16
C GLU A 254 12.55 10.76 16.46
N ASN A 255 11.69 11.42 17.24
CA ASN A 255 11.82 12.83 17.59
C ASN A 255 13.03 13.14 18.51
N ASN A 256 13.64 12.12 19.12
CA ASN A 256 14.85 12.27 19.94
C ASN A 256 16.11 11.63 19.31
N ARG A 257 16.05 11.18 18.05
CA ARG A 257 17.27 11.00 17.25
C ARG A 257 18.01 12.34 17.15
N GLU A 258 19.30 12.26 16.86
CA GLU A 258 20.20 13.42 16.75
C GLU A 258 20.74 13.54 15.32
N ALA A 259 21.18 14.75 14.95
CA ALA A 259 21.85 15.07 13.69
C ALA A 259 22.79 16.26 13.91
N LEU A 260 23.82 16.41 13.07
CA LEU A 260 24.76 17.53 13.18
C LEU A 260 24.24 18.77 12.45
N VAL A 261 24.08 19.87 13.18
CA VAL A 261 23.55 21.15 12.66
C VAL A 261 24.60 22.24 12.82
N LEU A 262 24.79 23.07 11.80
CA LEU A 262 25.73 24.19 11.83
C LEU A 262 25.23 25.27 12.80
N GLN A 263 26.06 25.63 13.78
CA GLN A 263 25.77 26.64 14.79
C GLN A 263 27.04 27.42 15.13
N HIS A 264 27.05 28.73 14.89
CA HIS A 264 28.18 29.63 15.16
C HIS A 264 29.50 29.23 14.48
N GLY A 265 29.43 28.49 13.36
CA GLY A 265 30.58 27.97 12.61
C GLY A 265 30.91 26.49 12.87
N ASP A 266 30.49 25.95 14.02
CA ASP A 266 30.70 24.54 14.37
C ASP A 266 29.49 23.66 13.99
N PHE A 267 29.72 22.40 13.63
CA PHE A 267 28.65 21.40 13.58
C PHE A 267 28.39 20.82 14.98
N ARG A 268 27.17 20.99 15.51
CA ARG A 268 26.77 20.56 16.85
C ARG A 268 25.58 19.59 16.79
N SER A 269 25.53 18.62 17.71
CA SER A 269 24.39 17.71 17.78
C SER A 269 23.11 18.44 18.18
N LYS A 270 22.05 18.25 17.38
CA LYS A 270 20.69 18.77 17.61
C LYS A 270 19.68 17.63 17.46
N LYS A 271 18.68 17.57 18.36
CA LYS A 271 17.61 16.57 18.30
C LYS A 271 16.65 16.87 17.17
N TRP A 272 16.23 15.84 16.44
CA TRP A 272 15.46 15.95 15.20
C TRP A 272 14.25 16.90 15.32
N LYS A 273 13.45 16.78 16.39
CA LYS A 273 12.28 17.64 16.65
C LYS A 273 12.57 19.14 16.79
N HIS A 274 13.83 19.53 17.00
CA HIS A 274 14.26 20.92 17.15
C HIS A 274 14.92 21.47 15.87
N ILE A 275 15.07 20.67 14.82
CA ILE A 275 15.59 21.14 13.52
C ILE A 275 14.54 22.05 12.87
N CYS A 276 15.01 23.18 12.34
CA CYS A 276 14.21 24.23 11.70
C CYS A 276 14.54 24.36 10.21
N VAL A 277 13.63 24.94 9.45
CA VAL A 277 13.83 25.26 8.02
C VAL A 277 14.87 26.37 7.88
N GLY A 278 15.75 26.28 6.88
CA GLY A 278 16.90 27.19 6.69
C GLY A 278 18.18 26.80 7.43
N GLU A 279 18.13 25.87 8.40
CA GLU A 279 19.35 25.35 9.04
C GLU A 279 20.19 24.49 8.08
N VAL A 280 21.51 24.55 8.22
CA VAL A 280 22.45 23.69 7.49
C VAL A 280 22.76 22.45 8.34
N VAL A 281 22.60 21.26 7.75
CA VAL A 281 22.73 19.95 8.40
C VAL A 281 23.83 19.16 7.71
N LYS A 282 24.67 18.48 8.51
CA LYS A 282 25.63 17.48 8.06
C LYS A 282 25.13 16.09 8.46
N ILE A 283 25.18 15.15 7.52
CA ILE A 283 24.77 13.76 7.69
C ILE A 283 25.95 12.86 7.28
N HIS A 284 26.21 11.80 8.05
CA HIS A 284 27.29 10.86 7.83
C HIS A 284 26.84 9.55 7.14
N SER A 285 27.80 8.75 6.68
CA SER A 285 27.55 7.47 6.04
C SER A 285 26.69 6.55 6.90
N ASN A 286 25.72 5.86 6.27
CA ASN A 286 24.71 5.02 6.91
C ASN A 286 23.73 5.73 7.86
N GLU A 287 23.75 7.06 8.00
CA GLU A 287 22.72 7.78 8.75
C GLU A 287 21.43 7.97 7.92
N THR A 288 20.31 8.12 8.62
CA THR A 288 18.98 8.37 8.04
C THR A 288 18.64 9.86 8.02
N MET A 289 18.06 10.34 6.92
CA MET A 289 17.80 11.76 6.70
C MET A 289 16.67 12.32 7.61
N PRO A 290 16.91 13.38 8.40
CA PRO A 290 15.95 13.89 9.39
C PRO A 290 14.77 14.70 8.82
N CYS A 291 14.92 15.23 7.60
CA CYS A 291 14.02 16.18 6.94
C CYS A 291 14.41 16.30 5.46
N ASP A 292 13.61 16.99 4.64
CA ASP A 292 13.92 17.17 3.22
C ASP A 292 14.92 18.33 3.05
N MET A 293 16.04 18.08 2.37
CA MET A 293 17.18 18.99 2.29
C MET A 293 17.80 19.08 0.89
N VAL A 294 18.22 20.28 0.49
CA VAL A 294 18.97 20.51 -0.75
C VAL A 294 20.47 20.35 -0.49
N LEU A 295 21.16 19.59 -1.35
CA LEU A 295 22.60 19.36 -1.25
C LEU A 295 23.40 20.64 -1.57
N LEU A 296 24.31 20.99 -0.67
CA LEU A 296 25.33 22.02 -0.86
C LEU A 296 26.68 21.39 -1.23
N GLY A 297 26.99 20.20 -0.72
CA GLY A 297 28.17 19.43 -1.09
C GLY A 297 28.27 18.07 -0.40
N THR A 298 29.25 17.28 -0.82
CA THR A 298 29.42 15.86 -0.43
C THR A 298 30.91 15.56 -0.21
N SER A 299 31.23 14.36 0.29
CA SER A 299 32.61 13.89 0.44
C SER A 299 33.34 13.62 -0.88
N ASP A 300 32.63 13.51 -1.99
CA ASP A 300 33.19 13.29 -3.33
C ASP A 300 33.53 14.64 -3.98
N PRO A 301 34.75 14.86 -4.53
CA PRO A 301 35.10 16.08 -5.25
C PRO A 301 34.19 16.38 -6.45
N ASN A 302 33.52 15.38 -7.03
CA ASN A 302 32.54 15.59 -8.12
C ASN A 302 31.15 16.03 -7.60
N GLY A 303 30.95 16.07 -6.28
CA GLY A 303 29.70 16.48 -5.64
C GLY A 303 28.59 15.43 -5.64
N ILE A 304 28.90 14.15 -5.91
CA ILE A 304 27.91 13.06 -5.95
C ILE A 304 27.61 12.56 -4.52
N ALA A 305 26.36 12.20 -4.27
CA ALA A 305 25.91 11.43 -3.11
C ALA A 305 25.05 10.25 -3.57
N TYR A 306 25.19 9.11 -2.91
CA TYR A 306 24.34 7.94 -3.12
C TYR A 306 23.36 7.82 -1.96
N ILE A 307 22.07 7.78 -2.26
CA ILE A 307 20.99 7.62 -1.27
C ILE A 307 20.22 6.34 -1.54
N GLN A 308 19.96 5.58 -0.49
CA GLN A 308 19.07 4.42 -0.54
C GLN A 308 17.66 4.87 -0.11
N THR A 309 16.66 4.60 -0.96
CA THR A 309 15.32 5.18 -0.78
C THR A 309 14.32 4.27 -0.06
N MET A 310 14.58 2.97 0.12
CA MET A 310 14.35 2.20 1.37
C MET A 310 13.00 2.41 2.12
N ASN A 311 12.89 3.54 2.82
CA ASN A 311 11.76 3.90 3.69
C ASN A 311 10.74 4.87 3.03
N LEU A 312 11.04 5.35 1.82
CA LEU A 312 10.19 6.15 0.94
C LEU A 312 9.58 5.25 -0.14
N ASP A 313 9.82 5.52 -1.44
CA ASP A 313 9.37 4.69 -2.57
C ASP A 313 9.53 3.20 -2.28
N GLY A 314 10.68 2.86 -1.69
CA GLY A 314 10.99 1.57 -1.12
C GLY A 314 12.13 0.84 -1.83
N GLU A 315 12.69 1.44 -2.87
CA GLU A 315 13.73 0.82 -3.68
C GLU A 315 15.02 0.59 -2.88
N SER A 316 15.53 -0.64 -2.96
CA SER A 316 16.82 -1.04 -2.37
C SER A 316 18.03 -0.47 -3.12
N ASN A 317 17.86 -0.16 -4.41
CA ASN A 317 18.89 0.43 -5.27
C ASN A 317 19.38 1.80 -4.75
N LEU A 318 20.62 2.16 -5.09
CA LEU A 318 21.21 3.45 -4.75
C LEU A 318 20.89 4.48 -5.84
N LYS A 319 20.14 5.53 -5.48
CA LYS A 319 19.86 6.67 -6.37
C LYS A 319 20.95 7.72 -6.23
N THR A 320 21.41 8.27 -7.34
CA THR A 320 22.37 9.38 -7.36
C THR A 320 21.68 10.71 -7.06
N ARG A 321 22.41 11.57 -6.35
CA ARG A 321 22.08 12.98 -6.13
C ARG A 321 23.35 13.82 -6.27
N TYR A 322 23.20 15.04 -6.74
CA TYR A 322 24.30 15.92 -7.09
C TYR A 322 24.20 17.25 -6.33
N ALA A 323 25.28 17.63 -5.65
CA ALA A 323 25.51 19.01 -5.27
C ALA A 323 25.86 19.86 -6.50
N ARG A 324 25.71 21.18 -6.40
CA ARG A 324 26.15 22.13 -7.43
C ARG A 324 27.64 22.46 -7.22
N GLN A 325 28.42 22.59 -8.29
CA GLN A 325 29.87 22.85 -8.19
C GLN A 325 30.13 24.24 -7.57
N GLU A 326 29.20 25.17 -7.83
CA GLU A 326 29.10 26.51 -7.28
C GLU A 326 28.89 26.52 -5.75
N THR A 327 28.32 25.46 -5.16
CA THR A 327 28.18 25.33 -3.69
C THR A 327 29.28 24.48 -3.06
N VAL A 328 29.82 23.47 -3.77
CA VAL A 328 30.97 22.68 -3.30
C VAL A 328 32.17 23.61 -3.03
N THR A 329 32.43 24.57 -3.91
CA THR A 329 33.51 25.57 -3.74
C THR A 329 33.29 26.50 -2.53
N MET A 330 32.06 26.69 -2.05
CA MET A 330 31.79 27.49 -0.84
C MET A 330 32.09 26.78 0.46
N ILE A 331 32.00 25.44 0.50
CA ILE A 331 32.30 24.66 1.71
C ILE A 331 33.75 24.90 2.14
N SER A 332 34.68 24.94 1.18
CA SER A 332 36.10 25.31 1.40
C SER A 332 36.31 26.73 1.94
N HIS A 333 35.29 27.59 1.90
CA HIS A 333 35.32 28.98 2.37
C HIS A 333 34.41 29.22 3.59
N SER A 334 33.68 28.21 4.07
CA SER A 334 32.80 28.25 5.26
C SER A 334 31.73 29.36 5.30
N SER A 335 31.40 29.96 4.15
CA SER A 335 30.36 30.99 4.02
C SER A 335 29.07 30.37 3.49
N TYR A 336 28.04 30.30 4.32
CA TYR A 336 26.77 29.62 4.02
C TYR A 336 25.60 30.60 3.90
N LEU A 337 25.78 31.68 3.12
CA LEU A 337 24.76 32.72 2.93
C LEU A 337 24.19 32.69 1.51
N GLY A 338 22.86 32.58 1.42
CA GLY A 338 22.12 32.56 0.16
C GLY A 338 20.60 32.50 0.40
N LEU A 339 19.82 32.58 -0.67
CA LEU A 339 18.35 32.53 -0.65
C LEU A 339 17.86 31.43 -1.60
N ILE A 340 17.14 30.45 -1.08
CA ILE A 340 16.42 29.46 -1.90
C ILE A 340 14.95 29.89 -2.02
N LYS A 341 14.43 29.80 -3.25
CA LYS A 341 13.02 30.01 -3.60
C LYS A 341 12.50 28.69 -4.15
N CYS A 342 11.56 28.04 -3.47
CA CYS A 342 11.05 26.73 -3.85
C CYS A 342 9.53 26.69 -3.96
N GLU A 343 9.03 25.64 -4.61
CA GLU A 343 7.63 25.23 -4.59
C GLU A 343 7.07 25.05 -3.16
N GLN A 344 5.75 25.08 -3.04
CA GLN A 344 5.06 24.65 -1.82
C GLN A 344 5.13 23.11 -1.68
N PRO A 345 5.17 22.56 -0.46
CA PRO A 345 5.40 21.13 -0.24
C PRO A 345 4.27 20.27 -0.81
N ASN A 346 4.56 19.55 -1.89
CA ASN A 346 3.63 18.67 -2.58
C ASN A 346 3.86 17.19 -2.21
N ARG A 347 2.94 16.31 -2.64
CA ARG A 347 3.07 14.85 -2.45
C ARG A 347 4.01 14.18 -3.44
N ASN A 348 4.40 14.83 -4.54
CA ASN A 348 5.17 14.19 -5.58
C ASN A 348 6.66 14.07 -5.18
N ILE A 349 7.12 12.84 -4.93
CA ILE A 349 8.53 12.55 -4.56
C ILE A 349 9.50 12.65 -5.74
N TYR A 350 8.99 12.66 -6.99
CA TYR A 350 9.77 12.72 -8.22
C TYR A 350 9.92 14.13 -8.79
N GLU A 351 9.15 15.08 -8.26
CA GLU A 351 9.15 16.48 -8.66
C GLU A 351 9.79 17.33 -7.56
N PHE A 352 10.60 18.31 -7.94
CA PHE A 352 11.05 19.38 -7.07
C PHE A 352 11.62 20.52 -7.92
N THR A 353 11.03 21.70 -7.81
CA THR A 353 11.46 22.91 -8.50
C THR A 353 11.89 23.98 -7.49
N ALA A 354 13.13 24.41 -7.58
CA ALA A 354 13.64 25.56 -6.82
C ALA A 354 14.69 26.36 -7.59
N THR A 355 14.93 27.59 -7.15
CA THR A 355 16.04 28.44 -7.60
C THR A 355 16.81 28.97 -6.39
N MET A 356 18.13 28.99 -6.50
CA MET A 356 19.04 29.46 -5.46
C MET A 356 19.72 30.75 -5.93
N GLU A 357 19.46 31.84 -5.22
CA GLU A 357 20.12 33.13 -5.40
C GLU A 357 21.33 33.21 -4.45
N LEU A 358 22.52 33.26 -5.05
CA LEU A 358 23.78 33.15 -4.33
C LEU A 358 24.84 34.02 -5.03
N ASN A 359 25.45 34.97 -4.30
CA ASN A 359 26.38 35.96 -4.85
C ASN A 359 25.86 36.66 -6.14
N ASN A 360 24.56 36.98 -6.18
CA ASN A 360 23.80 37.50 -7.33
C ASN A 360 23.69 36.57 -8.57
N GLN A 361 24.21 35.34 -8.52
CA GLN A 361 23.92 34.32 -9.52
C GLN A 361 22.64 33.55 -9.17
N ARG A 362 21.96 33.00 -10.18
CA ARG A 362 20.74 32.19 -10.06
C ARG A 362 21.02 30.77 -10.53
N ILE A 363 21.07 29.84 -9.59
CA ILE A 363 21.35 28.42 -9.84
C ILE A 363 20.02 27.64 -9.83
N PRO A 364 19.69 26.86 -10.87
CA PRO A 364 18.49 26.03 -10.88
C PRO A 364 18.69 24.79 -10.00
N LEU A 365 17.67 24.42 -9.24
CA LEU A 365 17.65 23.22 -8.41
C LEU A 365 16.47 22.34 -8.82
N GLY A 366 16.78 21.08 -9.15
CA GLY A 366 15.80 20.07 -9.53
C GLY A 366 15.76 18.89 -8.56
N GLN A 367 14.94 17.88 -8.87
CA GLN A 367 14.83 16.63 -8.10
C GLN A 367 16.19 15.94 -7.83
N SER A 368 17.16 16.07 -8.74
CA SER A 368 18.51 15.50 -8.58
C SER A 368 19.39 16.24 -7.55
N ASN A 369 18.96 17.39 -7.03
CA ASN A 369 19.67 18.18 -6.00
C ASN A 369 19.06 18.06 -4.59
N ILE A 370 17.90 17.40 -4.44
CA ILE A 370 17.21 17.24 -3.15
C ILE A 370 17.31 15.80 -2.62
N VAL A 371 17.55 15.69 -1.31
CA VAL A 371 17.50 14.45 -0.53
C VAL A 371 16.29 14.53 0.40
N LEU A 372 15.51 13.45 0.47
CA LEU A 372 14.24 13.40 1.21
C LEU A 372 14.39 12.70 2.57
N ARG A 373 13.49 13.03 3.50
CA ARG A 373 13.40 12.43 4.84
C ARG A 373 13.26 10.92 4.77
N GLY A 374 14.01 10.19 5.58
CA GLY A 374 13.93 8.73 5.66
C GLY A 374 14.77 7.97 4.63
N CYS A 375 15.37 8.63 3.63
CA CYS A 375 16.49 8.06 2.88
C CYS A 375 17.65 7.72 3.84
N GLN A 376 18.51 6.78 3.45
CA GLN A 376 19.77 6.48 4.14
C GLN A 376 20.96 6.86 3.25
N LEU A 377 22.00 7.49 3.81
CA LEU A 377 23.23 7.76 3.05
C LEU A 377 24.03 6.47 2.85
N LYS A 378 24.53 6.24 1.63
CA LYS A 378 25.40 5.10 1.28
C LYS A 378 26.58 5.58 0.44
N ASN A 379 27.64 4.78 0.40
CA ASN A 379 28.82 4.89 -0.46
C ASN A 379 29.50 6.30 -0.52
N THR A 380 29.19 7.18 0.44
CA THR A 380 29.80 8.49 0.68
C THR A 380 29.96 8.67 2.18
N GLU A 381 30.99 9.39 2.61
CA GLU A 381 31.33 9.53 4.04
C GLU A 381 30.44 10.55 4.76
N TRP A 382 30.10 11.64 4.05
CA TRP A 382 29.27 12.72 4.55
C TRP A 382 28.63 13.53 3.41
N ILE A 383 27.50 14.17 3.73
CA ILE A 383 26.90 15.24 2.93
C ILE A 383 26.60 16.47 3.80
N ILE A 384 26.53 17.64 3.17
CA ILE A 384 26.05 18.89 3.78
C ILE A 384 24.90 19.41 2.92
N GLY A 385 23.77 19.73 3.56
CA GLY A 385 22.59 20.29 2.90
C GLY A 385 21.83 21.27 3.78
N VAL A 386 20.93 22.06 3.19
CA VAL A 386 20.05 23.00 3.92
C VAL A 386 18.61 22.48 3.96
N VAL A 387 17.94 22.61 5.11
CA VAL A 387 16.58 22.11 5.31
C VAL A 387 15.57 22.96 4.54
N VAL A 388 14.76 22.31 3.69
CA VAL A 388 13.72 22.93 2.87
C VAL A 388 12.32 22.65 3.41
N TYR A 389 12.02 21.38 3.75
CA TYR A 389 10.76 20.99 4.39
C TYR A 389 11.02 20.23 5.69
N ALA A 390 10.21 20.50 6.71
CA ALA A 390 10.34 19.95 8.05
C ALA A 390 9.02 19.33 8.53
N GLY A 391 9.11 18.41 9.50
CA GLY A 391 7.95 17.88 10.21
C GLY A 391 6.92 17.25 9.28
N GLN A 392 5.68 17.73 9.38
CA GLN A 392 4.54 17.22 8.60
C GLN A 392 4.56 17.68 7.13
N GLU A 393 5.32 18.73 6.80
CA GLU A 393 5.47 19.24 5.43
C GLU A 393 6.43 18.41 4.57
N THR A 394 7.20 17.49 5.17
CA THR A 394 8.12 16.63 4.40
C THR A 394 7.36 15.69 3.47
N LYS A 395 7.88 15.45 2.25
CA LYS A 395 7.23 14.59 1.25
C LYS A 395 7.02 13.16 1.76
N ALA A 396 7.87 12.71 2.69
CA ALA A 396 7.68 11.47 3.47
C ALA A 396 6.36 11.46 4.26
N MET A 397 6.10 12.54 5.01
CA MET A 397 4.94 12.64 5.90
C MET A 397 3.65 12.95 5.12
N LEU A 398 3.72 13.75 4.05
CA LEU A 398 2.58 14.06 3.18
C LEU A 398 2.04 12.83 2.42
N ASN A 399 2.89 11.83 2.19
CA ASN A 399 2.50 10.52 1.64
C ASN A 399 2.20 9.46 2.72
N SER A 400 2.52 9.71 4.00
CA SER A 400 2.11 8.86 5.11
C SER A 400 0.60 9.04 5.42
N THR A 401 -0.25 8.55 4.52
CA THR A 401 -1.70 8.68 4.66
C THR A 401 -2.18 7.96 5.93
N ILE A 402 -3.10 8.60 6.67
CA ILE A 402 -3.67 8.02 7.89
C ILE A 402 -4.53 6.82 7.47
N SER A 403 -4.01 5.61 7.70
CA SER A 403 -4.68 4.34 7.39
C SER A 403 -6.14 4.36 7.86
N ARG A 404 -7.08 4.35 6.90
CA ARG A 404 -8.53 4.37 7.18
C ARG A 404 -8.88 3.18 8.06
N SER A 405 -9.59 3.41 9.16
CA SER A 405 -10.04 2.34 10.04
C SER A 405 -11.11 1.49 9.34
N LYS A 406 -10.71 0.34 8.79
CA LYS A 406 -11.61 -0.64 8.18
C LYS A 406 -12.43 -1.35 9.26
N SER A 407 -13.68 -1.70 8.92
CA SER A 407 -14.64 -2.33 9.83
C SER A 407 -15.16 -3.61 9.20
N SER A 408 -15.07 -4.74 9.90
CA SER A 408 -15.51 -6.05 9.38
C SER A 408 -16.97 -6.07 8.95
N ASN A 409 -17.24 -6.78 7.86
CA ASN A 409 -18.61 -7.01 7.36
C ASN A 409 -19.47 -7.73 8.41
N LEU A 410 -18.85 -8.62 9.20
CA LEU A 410 -19.49 -9.31 10.31
C LEU A 410 -19.93 -8.36 11.45
N GLU A 411 -19.23 -7.25 11.65
CA GLU A 411 -19.65 -6.20 12.61
C GLU A 411 -20.86 -5.41 12.09
N SER A 412 -20.94 -5.17 10.78
CA SER A 412 -22.12 -4.59 10.12
C SER A 412 -23.35 -5.53 10.23
N TYR A 413 -23.16 -6.82 9.93
CA TYR A 413 -24.19 -7.85 10.09
C TYR A 413 -24.69 -7.91 11.56
N MET A 414 -23.77 -7.97 12.53
CA MET A 414 -24.12 -7.98 13.95
C MET A 414 -24.91 -6.74 14.40
N ASN A 415 -24.61 -5.54 13.86
CA ASN A 415 -25.40 -4.34 14.13
C ASN A 415 -26.84 -4.45 13.60
N ARG A 416 -27.04 -5.04 12.41
CA ARG A 416 -28.38 -5.29 11.86
C ARG A 416 -29.17 -6.33 12.67
N GLU A 417 -28.55 -7.43 13.04
CA GLU A 417 -29.23 -8.46 13.85
C GLU A 417 -29.52 -7.96 15.27
N THR A 418 -28.69 -7.06 15.82
CA THR A 418 -28.99 -6.36 17.09
C THR A 418 -30.22 -5.46 16.98
N LEU A 419 -30.46 -4.83 15.83
CA LEU A 419 -31.69 -4.06 15.56
C LEU A 419 -32.91 -4.98 15.46
N TRP A 420 -32.82 -6.11 14.75
CA TRP A 420 -33.90 -7.11 14.69
C TRP A 420 -34.22 -7.72 16.07
N LEU A 421 -33.20 -8.04 16.86
CA LEU A 421 -33.36 -8.47 18.25
C LEU A 421 -34.02 -7.37 19.09
N SER A 422 -33.62 -6.10 18.94
CA SER A 422 -34.27 -4.99 19.64
C SER A 422 -35.74 -4.81 19.24
N ALA A 423 -36.12 -5.10 18.00
CA ALA A 423 -37.52 -5.09 17.57
C ALA A 423 -38.31 -6.26 18.19
N PHE A 424 -37.76 -7.48 18.15
CA PHE A 424 -38.37 -8.66 18.79
C PHE A 424 -38.55 -8.44 20.31
N LEU A 425 -37.55 -7.86 20.99
CA LEU A 425 -37.60 -7.51 22.41
C LEU A 425 -38.80 -6.62 22.73
N LEU A 426 -39.03 -5.56 21.95
CA LEU A 426 -40.14 -4.63 22.13
C LEU A 426 -41.49 -5.32 21.89
N ILE A 427 -41.59 -6.25 20.94
CA ILE A 427 -42.78 -7.07 20.72
C ILE A 427 -43.05 -7.97 21.93
N THR A 428 -42.05 -8.71 22.41
CA THR A 428 -42.17 -9.59 23.60
C THR A 428 -42.60 -8.80 24.84
N CYS A 429 -42.00 -7.62 25.09
CA CYS A 429 -42.38 -6.73 26.19
C CYS A 429 -43.81 -6.20 26.04
N SER A 430 -44.23 -5.86 24.81
CA SER A 430 -45.60 -5.40 24.52
C SER A 430 -46.63 -6.49 24.80
N VAL A 431 -46.32 -7.76 24.49
CA VAL A 431 -47.20 -8.91 24.80
C VAL A 431 -47.34 -9.10 26.31
N VAL A 432 -46.24 -9.06 27.07
CA VAL A 432 -46.29 -9.17 28.55
C VAL A 432 -47.08 -8.01 29.16
N ALA A 433 -46.80 -6.77 28.75
CA ALA A 433 -47.49 -5.59 29.27
C ALA A 433 -49.00 -5.58 28.92
N THR A 434 -49.37 -6.02 27.71
CA THR A 434 -50.78 -6.14 27.31
C THR A 434 -51.47 -7.26 28.09
N GLY A 435 -50.82 -8.41 28.28
CA GLY A 435 -51.32 -9.49 29.11
C GLY A 435 -51.54 -9.05 30.57
N MET A 436 -50.60 -8.30 31.12
CA MET A 436 -50.70 -7.70 32.46
C MET A 436 -51.83 -6.67 32.54
N GLY A 437 -52.00 -5.82 31.51
CA GLY A 437 -53.09 -4.85 31.42
C GLY A 437 -54.47 -5.48 31.35
N VAL A 438 -54.64 -6.53 30.53
CA VAL A 438 -55.88 -7.32 30.43
C VAL A 438 -56.18 -8.05 31.74
N TRP A 439 -55.17 -8.63 32.38
CA TRP A 439 -55.30 -9.25 33.70
C TRP A 439 -55.72 -8.22 34.76
N LEU A 440 -55.03 -7.08 34.83
CA LEU A 440 -55.28 -6.01 35.80
C LEU A 440 -56.69 -5.43 35.62
N PHE A 441 -57.09 -5.15 34.37
CA PHE A 441 -58.45 -4.70 34.05
C PHE A 441 -59.51 -5.71 34.53
N LYS A 442 -59.34 -7.00 34.22
CA LYS A 442 -60.27 -8.07 34.64
C LYS A 442 -60.35 -8.20 36.16
N ASN A 443 -59.24 -8.04 36.86
CA ASN A 443 -59.15 -8.25 38.32
C ASN A 443 -59.27 -6.96 39.15
N THR A 444 -59.53 -5.79 38.54
CA THR A 444 -59.65 -4.47 39.19
C THR A 444 -60.45 -4.47 40.51
N LYS A 445 -61.54 -5.25 40.58
CA LYS A 445 -62.43 -5.31 41.76
C LYS A 445 -61.89 -6.12 42.94
N ASN A 446 -60.85 -6.93 42.75
CA ASN A 446 -60.33 -7.88 43.73
C ASN A 446 -58.87 -7.58 44.16
N LEU A 447 -58.30 -6.44 43.75
CA LEU A 447 -56.88 -6.10 43.96
C LEU A 447 -56.45 -6.15 45.44
N ASP A 448 -57.31 -5.70 46.37
CA ASP A 448 -57.02 -5.67 47.82
C ASP A 448 -56.71 -7.05 48.44
N ALA A 449 -57.14 -8.15 47.81
CA ALA A 449 -56.91 -9.50 48.33
C ALA A 449 -55.45 -9.97 48.15
N LEU A 450 -54.78 -9.48 47.10
CA LEU A 450 -53.62 -10.12 46.49
C LEU A 450 -52.30 -9.77 47.21
N PRO A 451 -51.36 -10.73 47.38
CA PRO A 451 -50.14 -10.49 48.17
C PRO A 451 -49.28 -9.31 47.69
N TYR A 452 -49.15 -9.12 46.38
CA TYR A 452 -48.23 -8.14 45.77
C TYR A 452 -48.84 -6.74 45.60
N TYR A 453 -50.18 -6.64 45.55
CA TYR A 453 -50.93 -5.37 45.44
C TYR A 453 -51.54 -4.91 46.78
N ARG A 454 -51.16 -5.56 47.88
CA ARG A 454 -51.74 -5.32 49.21
C ARG A 454 -51.30 -3.99 49.82
N ARG A 455 -52.27 -3.10 50.06
CA ARG A 455 -52.13 -1.86 50.87
C ARG A 455 -51.89 -2.15 52.37
N LYS A 456 -50.77 -2.80 52.73
CA LYS A 456 -50.42 -3.07 54.14
C LYS A 456 -48.94 -3.34 54.40
N TYR A 457 -48.30 -2.41 55.10
CA TYR A 457 -47.24 -2.71 56.06
C TYR A 457 -47.60 -2.09 57.42
N PHE A 458 -47.32 -2.83 58.49
CA PHE A 458 -47.45 -2.47 59.91
C PHE A 458 -48.71 -1.70 60.37
N THR A 459 -49.70 -2.46 60.84
CA THR A 459 -50.73 -1.95 61.75
C THR A 459 -50.17 -1.73 63.15
N PHE A 460 -49.71 -0.52 63.46
CA PHE A 460 -50.13 0.22 64.66
C PHE A 460 -49.68 1.69 64.56
N GLY A 461 -50.66 2.59 64.58
CA GLY A 461 -50.45 4.02 64.36
C GLY A 461 -51.76 4.65 63.89
N ARG A 462 -52.27 5.63 64.63
CA ARG A 462 -53.54 6.31 64.33
C ARG A 462 -53.21 7.56 63.51
N GLU A 463 -54.07 7.87 62.54
CA GLU A 463 -54.02 9.01 61.63
C GLU A 463 -53.04 8.93 60.44
N ASN A 464 -53.53 9.37 59.28
CA ASN A 464 -52.83 9.70 58.04
C ASN A 464 -51.88 8.66 57.42
N ARG A 465 -52.52 7.55 57.01
CA ARG A 465 -52.28 6.81 55.75
C ARG A 465 -51.23 7.43 54.81
N LYS A 466 -50.12 6.74 54.60
CA LYS A 466 -49.46 6.76 53.27
C LYS A 466 -50.17 5.73 52.41
N ASP A 467 -50.91 6.20 51.43
CA ASP A 467 -51.58 5.32 50.47
C ASP A 467 -50.57 4.82 49.43
N PHE A 468 -50.78 3.58 48.98
CA PHE A 468 -50.02 3.03 47.87
C PHE A 468 -50.49 3.74 46.61
N GLU A 469 -49.62 4.53 45.98
CA GLU A 469 -49.98 5.31 44.79
C GLU A 469 -50.21 4.36 43.61
N PHE A 470 -51.45 3.90 43.45
CA PHE A 470 -51.89 3.26 42.22
C PHE A 470 -51.91 4.31 41.12
N TYR A 471 -50.85 4.35 40.30
CA TYR A 471 -50.65 5.37 39.27
C TYR A 471 -51.67 5.31 38.11
N GLY A 472 -52.60 4.36 38.15
CA GLY A 472 -53.63 4.16 37.17
C GLY A 472 -53.25 3.12 36.12
N LEU A 473 -54.27 2.47 35.54
CA LEU A 473 -54.12 1.33 34.62
C LEU A 473 -53.07 1.56 33.51
N ALA A 474 -53.03 2.76 32.92
CA ALA A 474 -52.08 3.08 31.85
C ALA A 474 -50.62 3.18 32.34
N LEU A 475 -50.37 3.73 33.53
CA LEU A 475 -49.01 3.83 34.09
C LEU A 475 -48.51 2.49 34.66
N GLU A 476 -49.39 1.67 35.23
CA GLU A 476 -49.06 0.28 35.60
C GLU A 476 -48.67 -0.56 34.38
N ILE A 477 -49.40 -0.45 33.26
CA ILE A 477 -49.04 -1.11 31.99
C ILE A 477 -47.70 -0.59 31.46
N PHE A 478 -47.45 0.72 31.53
CA PHE A 478 -46.18 1.32 31.09
C PHE A 478 -44.99 0.89 31.96
N PHE A 479 -45.15 0.84 33.29
CA PHE A 479 -44.09 0.34 34.18
C PHE A 479 -43.88 -1.17 34.02
N SER A 480 -44.94 -1.97 33.78
CA SER A 480 -44.82 -3.40 33.45
C SER A 480 -44.07 -3.62 32.13
N PHE A 481 -44.35 -2.84 31.09
CA PHE A 481 -43.59 -2.84 29.83
C PHE A 481 -42.11 -2.53 30.06
N LEU A 482 -41.82 -1.44 30.76
CA LEU A 482 -40.45 -0.95 30.93
C LEU A 482 -39.62 -1.81 31.88
N SER A 483 -40.26 -2.43 32.88
CA SER A 483 -39.68 -3.50 33.70
C SER A 483 -39.39 -4.76 32.88
N SER A 484 -40.29 -5.15 31.96
CA SER A 484 -40.08 -6.29 31.06
C SER A 484 -38.88 -6.10 30.13
N VAL A 485 -38.65 -4.87 29.64
CA VAL A 485 -37.44 -4.52 28.85
C VAL A 485 -36.16 -4.75 29.65
N ILE A 486 -36.16 -4.41 30.95
CA ILE A 486 -35.02 -4.65 31.85
C ILE A 486 -34.84 -6.15 32.13
N ILE A 487 -35.92 -6.91 32.35
CA ILE A 487 -35.84 -8.37 32.59
C ILE A 487 -35.28 -9.10 31.36
N PHE A 488 -35.76 -8.76 30.17
CA PHE A 488 -35.36 -9.43 28.92
C PHE A 488 -34.11 -8.82 28.27
N GLN A 489 -33.45 -7.83 28.90
CA GLN A 489 -32.23 -7.15 28.40
C GLN A 489 -31.11 -8.10 27.96
N ILE A 490 -31.05 -9.30 28.57
CA ILE A 490 -30.05 -10.36 28.36
C ILE A 490 -30.07 -10.90 26.92
N MET A 491 -31.15 -10.66 26.16
CA MET A 491 -31.29 -11.11 24.78
C MET A 491 -30.24 -10.53 23.82
N ILE A 492 -29.73 -9.33 24.10
CA ILE A 492 -28.62 -8.72 23.36
C ILE A 492 -27.37 -8.82 24.27
N PRO A 493 -26.44 -9.76 24.02
CA PRO A 493 -25.34 -10.04 24.94
C PRO A 493 -24.24 -8.98 24.96
N ILE A 494 -24.09 -8.27 26.09
CA ILE A 494 -22.93 -7.42 26.41
C ILE A 494 -21.61 -8.20 26.21
N SER A 495 -21.61 -9.47 26.63
CA SER A 495 -20.46 -10.36 26.56
C SER A 495 -20.00 -10.70 25.14
N LEU A 496 -20.87 -10.63 24.13
CA LEU A 496 -20.53 -11.02 22.76
C LEU A 496 -19.47 -10.08 22.16
N TYR A 497 -19.67 -8.78 22.29
CA TYR A 497 -18.77 -7.74 21.76
C TYR A 497 -17.36 -7.86 22.34
N ILE A 498 -17.24 -8.01 23.66
CA ILE A 498 -15.92 -8.17 24.31
C ILE A 498 -15.29 -9.54 24.01
N THR A 499 -16.08 -10.61 23.87
CA THR A 499 -15.55 -11.93 23.47
C THR A 499 -15.02 -11.90 22.04
N MET A 500 -15.72 -11.23 21.11
CA MET A 500 -15.27 -11.01 19.74
C MET A 500 -13.93 -10.28 19.67
N GLU A 501 -13.78 -9.16 20.40
CA GLU A 501 -12.52 -8.41 20.48
C GLU A 501 -11.37 -9.25 21.05
N LEU A 502 -11.62 -10.05 22.10
CA LEU A 502 -10.62 -10.96 22.68
C LEU A 502 -10.26 -12.12 21.72
N VAL A 503 -11.23 -12.69 21.02
CA VAL A 503 -11.00 -13.73 20.00
C VAL A 503 -10.22 -13.18 18.82
N ARG A 504 -10.52 -11.97 18.33
CA ARG A 504 -9.74 -11.28 17.30
C ARG A 504 -8.27 -11.12 17.71
N VAL A 505 -7.99 -10.71 18.95
CA VAL A 505 -6.60 -10.65 19.47
C VAL A 505 -5.95 -12.04 19.50
N GLY A 506 -6.67 -13.06 19.99
CA GLY A 506 -6.18 -14.45 19.98
C GLY A 506 -5.87 -14.99 18.57
N GLN A 507 -6.73 -14.70 17.58
CA GLN A 507 -6.51 -15.05 16.18
C GLN A 507 -5.23 -14.39 15.64
N SER A 508 -5.02 -13.09 15.90
CA SER A 508 -3.80 -12.39 15.47
C SER A 508 -2.53 -13.00 16.06
N TYR A 509 -2.56 -13.43 17.33
CA TYR A 509 -1.45 -14.14 17.98
C TYR A 509 -1.16 -15.49 17.30
N PHE A 510 -2.17 -16.29 16.96
CA PHE A 510 -1.98 -17.55 16.25
C PHE A 510 -1.46 -17.37 14.81
N MET A 511 -1.83 -16.29 14.12
CA MET A 511 -1.31 -16.00 12.78
C MET A 511 0.15 -15.54 12.81
N ILE A 512 0.52 -14.66 13.75
CA ILE A 512 1.92 -14.22 13.97
C ILE A 512 2.81 -15.39 14.43
N GLY A 513 2.24 -16.38 15.11
CA GLY A 513 2.93 -17.58 15.57
C GLY A 513 3.08 -18.73 14.55
N ASP A 514 2.53 -18.64 13.34
CA ASP A 514 2.67 -19.73 12.35
C ASP A 514 4.07 -19.69 11.71
N THR A 515 4.93 -20.64 12.11
CA THR A 515 6.30 -20.76 11.58
C THR A 515 6.35 -21.08 10.09
N ARG A 516 5.22 -21.42 9.45
CA ARG A 516 5.10 -21.62 7.99
C ARG A 516 4.83 -20.32 7.22
N MET A 517 4.67 -19.19 7.92
CA MET A 517 4.56 -17.84 7.36
C MET A 517 5.76 -16.97 7.80
N TYR A 518 6.92 -17.61 7.96
CA TYR A 518 8.23 -16.99 8.13
C TYR A 518 9.04 -17.16 6.85
N ASP A 519 9.69 -16.09 6.40
CA ASP A 519 10.64 -16.14 5.30
C ASP A 519 12.08 -16.09 5.84
N SER A 520 12.90 -17.03 5.38
CA SER A 520 14.32 -17.13 5.70
C SER A 520 15.21 -16.21 4.86
N SER A 521 14.81 -15.78 3.66
CA SER A 521 15.67 -14.91 2.82
C SER A 521 15.52 -13.43 3.21
N SER A 522 14.30 -12.91 3.31
CA SER A 522 14.04 -11.55 3.81
C SER A 522 14.13 -11.43 5.34
N GLY A 523 14.22 -12.56 6.06
CA GLY A 523 14.14 -12.61 7.53
C GLY A 523 12.79 -12.15 8.11
N SER A 524 11.77 -11.97 7.27
CA SER A 524 10.50 -11.36 7.66
C SER A 524 9.50 -12.38 8.23
N ARG A 525 8.74 -11.94 9.23
CA ARG A 525 7.62 -12.69 9.84
C ARG A 525 6.31 -12.05 9.43
N PHE A 526 5.25 -12.85 9.38
CA PHE A 526 3.88 -12.35 9.27
C PHE A 526 3.57 -11.30 10.36
N GLN A 527 2.98 -10.17 9.95
CA GLN A 527 2.58 -9.07 10.83
C GLN A 527 1.09 -8.77 10.64
N CYS A 528 0.30 -8.87 11.71
CA CYS A 528 -1.04 -8.31 11.75
C CYS A 528 -0.96 -6.85 12.25
N ARG A 529 -1.41 -5.90 11.43
CA ARG A 529 -1.43 -4.46 11.73
C ARG A 529 -2.85 -4.02 12.12
N SER A 530 -3.86 -4.49 11.38
CA SER A 530 -5.29 -4.27 11.67
C SER A 530 -5.90 -5.48 12.37
N LEU A 531 -6.11 -5.37 13.68
CA LEU A 531 -6.67 -6.44 14.53
C LEU A 531 -8.16 -6.72 14.33
N ASN A 532 -8.88 -5.88 13.57
CA ASN A 532 -10.35 -5.83 13.57
C ASN A 532 -11.03 -6.61 12.42
N ILE A 533 -10.24 -7.22 11.51
CA ILE A 533 -10.70 -7.81 10.24
C ILE A 533 -10.16 -9.23 10.00
N ASN A 534 -9.81 -9.94 11.09
CA ASN A 534 -9.18 -11.27 11.02
C ASN A 534 -10.13 -12.36 10.49
N GLU A 535 -11.43 -12.16 10.65
CA GLU A 535 -12.51 -12.99 10.11
C GLU A 535 -12.80 -12.72 8.62
N ASP A 536 -12.61 -11.49 8.12
CA ASP A 536 -12.92 -11.12 6.74
C ASP A 536 -11.99 -11.84 5.74
N LEU A 537 -10.80 -12.24 6.20
CA LEU A 537 -9.86 -13.12 5.48
C LEU A 537 -10.50 -14.44 5.00
N GLY A 538 -11.58 -14.90 5.63
CA GLY A 538 -12.32 -16.11 5.23
C GLY A 538 -13.47 -15.88 4.24
N GLN A 539 -13.68 -14.63 3.79
CA GLN A 539 -14.80 -14.24 2.91
C GLN A 539 -14.37 -13.64 1.56
N ILE A 540 -13.06 -13.50 1.31
CA ILE A 540 -12.50 -12.89 0.10
C ILE A 540 -12.85 -13.70 -1.14
N ARG A 541 -13.34 -13.00 -2.18
CA ARG A 541 -13.69 -13.58 -3.49
C ARG A 541 -12.90 -12.97 -4.64
N TYR A 542 -12.43 -11.74 -4.49
CA TYR A 542 -11.59 -11.02 -5.45
C TYR A 542 -10.25 -10.67 -4.84
N ILE A 543 -9.16 -11.05 -5.52
CA ILE A 543 -7.78 -10.66 -5.20
C ILE A 543 -7.26 -9.80 -6.35
N PHE A 544 -6.91 -8.56 -6.05
CA PHE A 544 -6.21 -7.65 -6.95
C PHE A 544 -4.72 -7.66 -6.60
N SER A 545 -3.88 -8.11 -7.52
CA SER A 545 -2.43 -8.23 -7.33
C SER A 545 -1.70 -7.26 -8.25
N ASP A 546 -0.64 -6.60 -7.78
CA ASP A 546 0.41 -6.18 -8.72
C ASP A 546 1.22 -7.39 -9.21
N LYS A 547 2.06 -7.18 -10.21
CA LYS A 547 2.94 -8.17 -10.84
C LYS A 547 4.40 -7.98 -10.43
N THR A 548 4.95 -6.77 -10.46
CA THR A 548 6.34 -6.48 -10.08
C THR A 548 6.47 -6.54 -8.55
N GLY A 549 7.56 -7.10 -8.02
CA GLY A 549 7.82 -7.20 -6.57
C GLY A 549 6.86 -8.12 -5.78
N THR A 550 5.69 -8.44 -6.35
CA THR A 550 4.57 -9.15 -5.72
C THR A 550 4.32 -10.53 -6.34
N LEU A 551 4.28 -10.66 -7.68
CA LEU A 551 4.31 -11.97 -8.35
C LEU A 551 5.72 -12.35 -8.78
N THR A 552 6.55 -11.36 -9.13
CA THR A 552 7.98 -11.54 -9.36
C THR A 552 8.81 -11.18 -8.12
N GLN A 553 10.08 -11.56 -8.12
CA GLN A 553 11.07 -11.22 -7.09
C GLN A 553 11.77 -9.88 -7.39
N ASN A 554 11.49 -9.27 -8.56
CA ASN A 554 12.30 -8.23 -9.21
C ASN A 554 13.81 -8.60 -9.30
N LYS A 555 14.12 -9.91 -9.34
CA LYS A 555 15.46 -10.44 -9.64
C LYS A 555 15.51 -10.71 -11.14
N MET A 556 16.12 -9.79 -11.88
CA MET A 556 16.36 -9.93 -13.31
C MET A 556 17.50 -10.92 -13.55
N GLU A 557 17.30 -11.91 -14.43
CA GLU A 557 18.36 -12.84 -14.84
C GLU A 557 18.45 -12.95 -16.38
N PHE A 558 19.67 -12.93 -16.89
CA PHE A 558 19.96 -13.07 -18.31
C PHE A 558 19.82 -14.54 -18.74
N GLN A 559 18.87 -14.84 -19.63
CA GLN A 559 18.61 -16.21 -20.08
C GLN A 559 19.08 -16.47 -21.52
N GLN A 560 18.73 -15.60 -22.46
CA GLN A 560 18.93 -15.84 -23.90
C GLN A 560 19.53 -14.62 -24.61
N ALA A 561 20.20 -14.84 -25.74
CA ALA A 561 20.75 -13.79 -26.58
C ALA A 561 20.73 -14.15 -28.07
N SER A 562 20.31 -13.20 -28.92
CA SER A 562 20.37 -13.34 -30.38
C SER A 562 21.51 -12.48 -30.91
N ILE A 563 22.68 -13.07 -31.16
CA ILE A 563 23.88 -12.35 -31.62
C ILE A 563 24.12 -12.70 -33.09
N TYR A 564 24.27 -11.69 -33.94
CA TYR A 564 24.49 -11.84 -35.40
C TYR A 564 23.52 -12.85 -36.07
N GLY A 565 22.25 -12.85 -35.65
CA GLY A 565 21.20 -13.70 -36.19
C GLY A 565 21.20 -15.16 -35.71
N ARG A 566 21.98 -15.53 -34.68
CA ARG A 566 21.91 -16.84 -33.99
C ARG A 566 21.43 -16.70 -32.56
N ASN A 567 20.53 -17.58 -32.14
CA ASN A 567 20.06 -17.69 -30.75
C ASN A 567 21.05 -18.51 -29.89
N TYR A 568 21.32 -18.01 -28.68
CA TYR A 568 22.20 -18.58 -27.65
C TYR A 568 21.44 -18.62 -26.30
N GLY A 569 21.75 -19.57 -25.43
CA GLY A 569 21.06 -19.74 -24.15
C GLY A 569 19.81 -20.64 -24.20
N SER A 570 19.48 -21.25 -25.34
CA SER A 570 18.49 -22.34 -25.40
C SER A 570 18.93 -23.50 -24.51
N SER A 571 18.27 -23.65 -23.36
CA SER A 571 18.37 -24.88 -22.56
C SER A 571 17.80 -26.04 -23.36
N LEU A 572 18.67 -26.77 -24.06
CA LEU A 572 18.34 -28.03 -24.68
C LEU A 572 17.84 -28.99 -23.60
N GLN A 573 16.52 -29.11 -23.48
CA GLN A 573 15.93 -30.31 -22.93
C GLN A 573 16.39 -31.46 -23.83
N VAL A 574 17.40 -32.20 -23.37
CA VAL A 574 17.84 -33.43 -24.03
C VAL A 574 16.70 -34.42 -23.90
N THR A 575 15.84 -34.42 -24.91
CA THR A 575 14.84 -35.48 -25.12
C THR A 575 15.57 -36.80 -25.11
N SER A 576 15.10 -37.73 -24.28
CA SER A 576 15.71 -39.04 -24.10
C SER A 576 15.87 -39.77 -25.43
N ASP A 577 17.12 -39.95 -25.89
CA ASP A 577 17.63 -41.23 -26.37
C ASP A 577 19.14 -41.22 -26.64
N SER A 578 19.71 -42.43 -26.67
CA SER A 578 21.12 -42.76 -26.98
C SER A 578 22.20 -42.26 -26.00
N SER A 579 22.69 -43.18 -25.17
CA SER A 579 23.84 -42.99 -24.29
C SER A 579 25.18 -43.05 -25.02
N HIS A 580 25.94 -41.95 -25.04
CA HIS A 580 27.40 -41.99 -25.24
C HIS A 580 28.08 -40.83 -24.50
N GLU A 581 28.57 -41.10 -23.29
CA GLU A 581 29.50 -40.20 -22.61
C GLU A 581 30.84 -40.18 -23.37
N ILE A 582 31.26 -39.01 -23.86
CA ILE A 582 32.60 -38.81 -24.41
C ILE A 582 33.42 -38.04 -23.38
N THR A 583 34.20 -38.76 -22.58
CA THR A 583 35.08 -38.20 -21.55
C THR A 583 36.26 -37.47 -22.19
N ILE A 584 36.14 -36.17 -22.44
CA ILE A 584 37.27 -35.31 -22.84
C ILE A 584 37.99 -34.85 -21.56
N ALA A 585 39.28 -35.18 -21.45
CA ALA A 585 40.04 -35.04 -20.22
C ALA A 585 40.49 -33.59 -19.93
N GLU A 586 40.29 -33.13 -18.69
CA GLU A 586 40.87 -31.88 -18.18
C GLU A 586 42.40 -32.01 -18.10
N SER A 587 43.15 -31.30 -18.96
CA SER A 587 44.62 -31.31 -18.93
C SER A 587 45.32 -30.08 -19.55
N SER A 588 44.97 -28.87 -19.09
CA SER A 588 45.88 -27.72 -19.17
C SER A 588 45.54 -26.66 -18.12
N SER A 589 46.57 -26.04 -17.53
CA SER A 589 46.47 -25.23 -16.32
C SER A 589 46.59 -23.72 -16.58
N GLN A 590 45.57 -22.95 -16.19
CA GLN A 590 45.71 -21.54 -15.81
C GLN A 590 44.56 -21.12 -14.86
N HIS A 591 44.84 -20.22 -13.92
CA HIS A 591 43.90 -19.82 -12.85
C HIS A 591 42.87 -18.78 -13.34
N ASP A 592 41.79 -19.23 -13.98
CA ASP A 592 40.61 -18.38 -14.23
C ASP A 592 39.75 -18.22 -12.95
N ARG A 593 39.35 -16.98 -12.68
CA ARG A 593 38.76 -16.54 -11.40
C ARG A 593 37.22 -16.63 -11.46
N LYS A 594 36.61 -17.69 -10.90
CA LYS A 594 35.14 -17.82 -10.89
C LYS A 594 34.45 -16.73 -10.04
N PRO A 595 33.52 -15.93 -10.59
CA PRO A 595 32.67 -15.03 -9.81
C PRO A 595 31.60 -15.79 -9.01
N LYS A 596 30.91 -15.09 -8.09
CA LYS A 596 29.80 -15.63 -7.28
C LYS A 596 28.45 -15.77 -8.03
N SER A 597 28.41 -15.58 -9.34
CA SER A 597 27.19 -15.49 -10.14
C SER A 597 26.62 -16.86 -10.54
N GLU A 598 25.33 -17.08 -10.29
CA GLU A 598 24.58 -18.31 -10.60
C GLU A 598 24.21 -18.49 -12.08
N ILE A 599 24.75 -17.68 -12.99
CA ILE A 599 24.36 -17.65 -14.41
C ILE A 599 24.88 -18.90 -15.13
N ASN A 600 23.97 -19.66 -15.76
CA ASN A 600 24.32 -20.73 -16.69
C ASN A 600 24.89 -20.12 -17.97
N VAL A 601 26.20 -20.26 -18.18
CA VAL A 601 26.90 -19.66 -19.32
C VAL A 601 26.91 -20.61 -20.51
N ASP A 602 26.51 -20.13 -21.69
CA ASP A 602 26.48 -20.93 -22.91
C ASP A 602 27.92 -21.30 -23.36
N ALA A 603 28.21 -22.60 -23.39
CA ALA A 603 29.53 -23.13 -23.71
C ALA A 603 29.96 -22.86 -25.17
N LEU A 604 29.02 -22.77 -26.09
CA LEU A 604 29.29 -22.48 -27.51
C LEU A 604 29.64 -21.00 -27.67
N LEU A 605 28.92 -20.11 -26.98
CA LEU A 605 29.21 -18.68 -26.96
C LEU A 605 30.56 -18.38 -26.26
N LEU A 606 30.86 -19.04 -25.15
CA LEU A 606 32.19 -18.97 -24.50
C LEU A 606 33.32 -19.45 -25.44
N ALA A 607 33.11 -20.53 -26.19
CA ALA A 607 34.10 -21.03 -27.14
C ALA A 607 34.34 -20.02 -28.29
N LEU A 608 33.28 -19.40 -28.81
CA LEU A 608 33.35 -18.35 -29.82
C LEU A 608 34.12 -17.12 -29.30
N LEU A 609 33.95 -16.76 -28.02
CA LEU A 609 34.67 -15.67 -27.35
C LEU A 609 36.13 -15.99 -26.99
N LYS A 610 36.54 -17.27 -26.87
CA LYS A 610 37.93 -17.66 -26.54
C LYS A 610 38.85 -18.00 -27.74
N GLN A 611 38.34 -18.00 -28.98
CA GLN A 611 39.14 -18.17 -30.21
C GLN A 611 40.00 -16.93 -30.55
N PRO A 612 40.95 -16.99 -31.52
CA PRO A 612 41.62 -15.78 -32.04
C PRO A 612 40.65 -14.86 -32.82
N LEU A 613 41.02 -13.58 -32.98
CA LEU A 613 40.21 -12.53 -33.63
C LEU A 613 40.12 -12.68 -35.16
N PHE A 614 39.37 -13.68 -35.63
CA PHE A 614 39.01 -13.84 -37.04
C PHE A 614 37.50 -14.15 -37.19
N GLY A 615 36.80 -13.35 -37.99
CA GLY A 615 35.37 -13.53 -38.34
C GLY A 615 34.45 -12.43 -37.80
N GLU A 616 33.51 -11.98 -38.64
CA GLU A 616 32.56 -10.90 -38.33
C GLU A 616 31.66 -11.24 -37.14
N GLU A 617 31.19 -12.48 -37.05
CA GLU A 617 30.35 -12.96 -35.94
C GLU A 617 31.04 -12.81 -34.57
N ARG A 618 32.36 -13.03 -34.50
CA ARG A 618 33.15 -12.81 -33.29
C ARG A 618 33.31 -11.33 -32.96
N LEU A 619 33.49 -10.47 -33.95
CA LEU A 619 33.58 -9.02 -33.76
C LEU A 619 32.25 -8.47 -33.24
N ALA A 620 31.12 -8.91 -33.82
CA ALA A 620 29.78 -8.58 -33.34
C ALA A 620 29.55 -9.07 -31.89
N ALA A 621 29.96 -10.30 -31.54
CA ALA A 621 29.86 -10.82 -30.18
C ALA A 621 30.74 -10.05 -29.17
N HIS A 622 31.95 -9.66 -29.57
CA HIS A 622 32.83 -8.81 -28.75
C HIS A 622 32.19 -7.44 -28.48
N ASP A 623 31.73 -6.77 -29.54
CA ASP A 623 31.07 -5.46 -29.44
C ASP A 623 29.75 -5.51 -28.65
N PHE A 624 29.01 -6.62 -28.75
CA PHE A 624 27.79 -6.87 -27.98
C PHE A 624 28.09 -6.90 -26.47
N PHE A 625 29.02 -7.73 -26.00
CA PHE A 625 29.36 -7.79 -24.58
C PHE A 625 30.08 -6.54 -24.06
N LEU A 626 30.90 -5.89 -24.90
CA LEU A 626 31.47 -4.59 -24.57
C LEU A 626 30.39 -3.50 -24.42
N THR A 627 29.36 -3.53 -25.26
CA THR A 627 28.20 -2.62 -25.15
C THR A 627 27.43 -2.87 -23.85
N LEU A 628 27.22 -4.12 -23.45
CA LEU A 628 26.60 -4.46 -22.17
C LEU A 628 27.39 -3.91 -20.97
N ALA A 629 28.72 -4.07 -20.99
CA ALA A 629 29.61 -3.61 -19.93
C ALA A 629 29.79 -2.07 -19.89
N ALA A 630 29.69 -1.35 -21.02
CA ALA A 630 29.91 0.10 -21.11
C ALA A 630 28.62 0.94 -21.08
N CYS A 631 27.55 0.52 -21.77
CA CYS A 631 26.30 1.26 -21.92
C CYS A 631 25.33 0.93 -20.77
N ASN A 632 25.52 1.60 -19.63
CA ASN A 632 24.75 1.45 -18.40
C ASN A 632 25.00 2.64 -17.45
N THR A 633 24.31 2.71 -16.31
CA THR A 633 24.65 3.59 -15.16
C THR A 633 25.14 2.80 -13.94
N VAL A 634 25.45 1.50 -14.11
CA VAL A 634 25.88 0.59 -13.05
C VAL A 634 27.26 0.96 -12.51
N ILE A 635 27.40 0.95 -11.19
CA ILE A 635 28.63 1.26 -10.46
C ILE A 635 29.20 -0.02 -9.83
N PRO A 636 30.48 -0.34 -10.08
CA PRO A 636 31.16 -1.45 -9.42
C PRO A 636 31.51 -1.10 -7.97
N VAL A 637 30.87 -1.76 -7.00
CA VAL A 637 31.19 -1.64 -5.58
C VAL A 637 32.16 -2.75 -5.20
N SER A 638 33.41 -2.39 -4.90
CA SER A 638 34.39 -3.35 -4.39
C SER A 638 34.05 -3.73 -2.94
N THR A 639 33.73 -5.00 -2.69
CA THR A 639 33.43 -5.50 -1.34
C THR A 639 34.71 -5.62 -0.52
N GLY A 640 35.14 -4.50 0.05
CA GLY A 640 36.28 -4.46 0.97
C GLY A 640 35.93 -5.10 2.32
N GLY A 641 36.48 -6.27 2.60
CA GLY A 641 36.55 -6.79 3.98
C GLY A 641 37.44 -5.89 4.83
N SER A 642 37.17 -5.80 6.13
CA SER A 642 38.06 -5.12 7.07
C SER A 642 39.43 -5.80 7.09
N PRO A 643 40.55 -5.04 7.13
CA PRO A 643 41.89 -5.60 7.15
C PRO A 643 42.26 -6.08 8.56
N ASP A 644 41.62 -7.17 9.01
CA ASP A 644 42.02 -7.87 10.23
C ASP A 644 43.41 -8.48 10.03
N LEU A 645 44.36 -8.11 10.91
CA LEU A 645 45.80 -8.37 10.77
C LEU A 645 46.23 -9.83 11.08
N THR A 646 45.57 -10.82 10.48
CA THR A 646 46.09 -12.19 10.35
C THR A 646 45.54 -12.89 9.10
N ASN A 647 46.34 -12.93 8.01
CA ASN A 647 46.55 -14.04 7.05
C ASN A 647 46.96 -13.52 5.66
N GLU A 648 48.24 -13.66 5.29
CA GLU A 648 48.77 -13.27 3.97
C GLU A 648 48.50 -14.31 2.88
N VAL A 649 47.23 -14.54 2.51
CA VAL A 649 46.87 -15.14 1.21
C VAL A 649 45.64 -14.40 0.65
N SER A 650 45.74 -13.87 -0.56
CA SER A 650 44.82 -12.87 -1.08
C SER A 650 43.43 -13.41 -1.46
N GLU A 651 42.42 -13.20 -0.60
CA GLU A 651 41.03 -13.16 -1.05
C GLU A 651 40.79 -11.87 -1.85
N VAL A 652 40.81 -11.97 -3.18
CA VAL A 652 40.49 -10.86 -4.08
C VAL A 652 38.98 -10.59 -4.02
N GLY A 653 38.60 -9.49 -3.37
CA GLY A 653 37.21 -9.14 -3.09
C GLY A 653 36.28 -9.19 -4.31
N ALA A 654 35.06 -9.69 -4.08
CA ALA A 654 34.02 -9.67 -5.10
C ALA A 654 33.59 -8.23 -5.40
N ILE A 655 33.46 -7.90 -6.69
CA ILE A 655 32.79 -6.68 -7.12
C ILE A 655 31.29 -6.98 -7.13
N ASP A 656 30.53 -6.17 -6.41
CA ASP A 656 29.08 -6.10 -6.49
C ASP A 656 28.66 -5.01 -7.50
N TYR A 657 27.51 -5.18 -8.16
CA TYR A 657 27.09 -4.32 -9.27
C TYR A 657 25.77 -3.63 -8.95
N GLN A 658 25.84 -2.35 -8.58
CA GLN A 658 24.69 -1.57 -8.12
C GLN A 658 24.37 -0.48 -9.15
N GLY A 659 23.11 -0.40 -9.60
CA GLY A 659 22.66 0.58 -10.59
C GLY A 659 21.19 0.92 -10.41
N GLU A 660 20.72 1.95 -11.11
CA GLU A 660 19.34 2.45 -10.95
C GLU A 660 18.28 1.42 -11.37
N SER A 661 18.49 0.74 -12.50
CA SER A 661 17.59 -0.30 -13.02
C SER A 661 18.18 -1.72 -12.84
N PRO A 662 17.38 -2.70 -12.35
CA PRO A 662 17.83 -4.08 -12.16
C PRO A 662 18.10 -4.79 -13.49
N ASP A 663 17.41 -4.40 -14.57
CA ASP A 663 17.66 -4.90 -15.93
C ASP A 663 19.11 -4.59 -16.35
N GLU A 664 19.65 -3.42 -15.98
CA GLU A 664 21.05 -3.09 -16.26
C GLU A 664 22.05 -3.84 -15.38
N GLN A 665 21.71 -4.07 -14.10
CA GLN A 665 22.54 -4.87 -13.20
C GLN A 665 22.68 -6.30 -13.76
N ALA A 666 21.58 -6.93 -14.18
CA ALA A 666 21.59 -8.26 -14.79
C ALA A 666 22.44 -8.32 -16.06
N LEU A 667 22.37 -7.30 -16.93
CA LEU A 667 23.19 -7.20 -18.13
C LEU A 667 24.69 -7.07 -17.83
N VAL A 668 25.09 -6.30 -16.82
CA VAL A 668 26.51 -6.14 -16.42
C VAL A 668 27.03 -7.38 -15.70
N ILE A 669 26.22 -8.02 -14.86
CA ILE A 669 26.57 -9.31 -14.22
C ILE A 669 26.76 -10.38 -15.31
N ALA A 670 25.87 -10.45 -16.31
CA ALA A 670 26.01 -11.36 -17.45
C ALA A 670 27.29 -11.08 -18.26
N ALA A 671 27.57 -9.82 -18.61
CA ALA A 671 28.81 -9.45 -19.28
C ALA A 671 30.05 -9.89 -18.49
N SER A 672 30.04 -9.72 -17.16
CA SER A 672 31.13 -10.17 -16.29
C SER A 672 31.32 -11.70 -16.28
N ALA A 673 30.23 -12.48 -16.42
CA ALA A 673 30.28 -13.94 -16.52
C ALA A 673 30.82 -14.43 -17.88
N TYR A 674 30.58 -13.68 -18.96
CA TYR A 674 31.19 -13.91 -20.28
C TYR A 674 32.61 -13.30 -20.42
N GLY A 675 33.18 -12.75 -19.35
CA GLY A 675 34.58 -12.26 -19.30
C GLY A 675 34.78 -10.78 -19.64
N TYR A 676 33.71 -9.97 -19.64
CA TYR A 676 33.73 -8.51 -19.86
C TYR A 676 33.36 -7.81 -18.55
N LYS A 677 34.33 -7.69 -17.65
CA LYS A 677 34.11 -7.27 -16.26
C LYS A 677 34.29 -5.76 -16.12
N LEU A 678 33.21 -5.02 -15.83
CA LEU A 678 33.29 -3.61 -15.44
C LEU A 678 34.05 -3.48 -14.11
N VAL A 679 35.15 -2.72 -14.10
CA VAL A 679 36.04 -2.54 -12.91
C VAL A 679 35.87 -1.17 -12.28
N GLU A 680 35.77 -0.12 -13.09
CA GLU A 680 35.64 1.27 -12.64
C GLU A 680 34.68 2.02 -13.57
N ARG A 681 33.82 2.86 -12.99
CA ARG A 681 32.95 3.78 -13.72
C ARG A 681 32.99 5.16 -13.09
N THR A 682 33.33 6.17 -13.88
CA THR A 682 33.26 7.59 -13.52
C THR A 682 32.42 8.35 -14.55
N THR A 683 32.21 9.65 -14.34
CA THR A 683 31.54 10.53 -15.32
C THR A 683 32.34 10.72 -16.61
N GLY A 684 33.68 10.68 -16.55
CA GLY A 684 34.57 10.94 -17.69
C GLY A 684 35.28 9.73 -18.29
N HIS A 685 35.30 8.58 -17.61
CA HIS A 685 35.88 7.34 -18.15
C HIS A 685 35.34 6.06 -17.47
N ILE A 686 35.46 4.95 -18.20
CA ILE A 686 35.08 3.59 -17.81
C ILE A 686 36.31 2.69 -17.97
N VAL A 687 36.53 1.76 -17.04
CA VAL A 687 37.58 0.71 -17.15
C VAL A 687 36.93 -0.67 -17.14
N ILE A 688 37.19 -1.44 -18.19
CA ILE A 688 36.64 -2.78 -18.41
C ILE A 688 37.80 -3.77 -18.54
N ASP A 689 37.76 -4.84 -17.75
CA ASP A 689 38.68 -5.98 -17.79
C ASP A 689 38.08 -7.02 -18.76
N VAL A 690 38.63 -7.08 -19.97
CA VAL A 690 38.22 -7.96 -21.07
C VAL A 690 39.18 -9.14 -21.11
N GLN A 691 38.71 -10.30 -20.64
CA GLN A 691 39.47 -11.56 -20.60
C GLN A 691 40.86 -11.46 -19.89
N GLY A 692 41.05 -10.48 -19.00
CA GLY A 692 42.31 -10.22 -18.29
C GLY A 692 43.05 -8.95 -18.73
N GLU A 693 42.67 -8.33 -19.86
CA GLU A 693 43.24 -7.08 -20.35
C GLU A 693 42.35 -5.88 -19.99
N ARG A 694 42.93 -4.85 -19.37
CA ARG A 694 42.18 -3.67 -18.92
C ARG A 694 42.14 -2.58 -19.98
N ILE A 695 40.99 -2.43 -20.62
CA ILE A 695 40.71 -1.37 -21.58
C ILE A 695 40.12 -0.18 -20.84
N ARG A 696 40.70 1.01 -21.04
CA ARG A 696 40.13 2.30 -20.65
C ARG A 696 39.34 2.87 -21.83
N LEU A 697 38.11 3.29 -21.58
CA LEU A 697 37.27 4.03 -22.52
C LEU A 697 36.95 5.40 -21.91
N ASP A 698 37.32 6.49 -22.59
CA ASP A 698 36.97 7.83 -22.14
C ASP A 698 35.53 8.15 -22.62
N VAL A 699 34.69 8.64 -21.70
CA VAL A 699 33.27 8.92 -21.96
C VAL A 699 33.14 10.37 -22.43
N LEU A 700 32.70 10.53 -23.68
CA LEU A 700 32.52 11.85 -24.30
C LEU A 700 31.10 12.39 -24.07
N GLY A 701 30.13 11.51 -23.87
CA GLY A 701 28.80 11.87 -23.41
C GLY A 701 27.92 10.67 -23.10
N LEU A 702 26.95 10.91 -22.21
CA LEU A 702 25.93 9.96 -21.78
C LEU A 702 24.56 10.55 -22.10
N HIS A 703 23.73 9.79 -22.80
CA HIS A 703 22.31 10.06 -22.98
C HIS A 703 21.52 9.04 -22.16
N GLU A 704 21.31 9.37 -20.88
CA GLU A 704 20.55 8.60 -19.87
C GLU A 704 19.20 8.09 -20.41
N PHE A 705 18.59 7.06 -19.81
CA PHE A 705 17.31 6.54 -20.32
C PHE A 705 16.19 7.59 -20.24
N ASP A 706 15.51 7.83 -21.36
CA ASP A 706 14.33 8.70 -21.46
C ASP A 706 13.14 7.88 -21.96
N SER A 707 12.04 7.88 -21.21
CA SER A 707 10.83 7.10 -21.45
C SER A 707 10.13 7.42 -22.79
N VAL A 708 10.40 8.59 -23.37
CA VAL A 708 9.92 8.97 -24.71
C VAL A 708 10.69 8.20 -25.80
N ARG A 709 12.04 8.13 -25.72
CA ARG A 709 12.86 7.41 -26.71
C ARG A 709 13.06 5.92 -26.41
N LYS A 710 12.87 5.47 -25.17
CA LYS A 710 12.91 4.06 -24.74
C LYS A 710 14.25 3.36 -25.03
N ARG A 711 15.35 4.13 -24.91
CA ARG A 711 16.73 3.70 -25.17
C ARG A 711 17.73 4.58 -24.42
N MET A 712 18.94 4.04 -24.21
CA MET A 712 20.11 4.71 -23.64
C MET A 712 21.25 4.62 -24.66
N SER A 713 22.07 5.67 -24.75
CA SER A 713 23.26 5.70 -25.58
C SER A 713 24.46 6.32 -24.86
N VAL A 714 25.65 5.81 -25.13
CA VAL A 714 26.94 6.33 -24.62
C VAL A 714 27.88 6.55 -25.79
N VAL A 715 28.54 7.70 -25.84
CA VAL A 715 29.61 8.00 -26.80
C VAL A 715 30.95 7.83 -26.10
N VAL A 716 31.78 6.90 -26.59
CA VAL A 716 33.09 6.57 -26.02
C VAL A 716 34.22 6.76 -27.02
N ARG A 717 35.39 7.17 -26.52
CA ARG A 717 36.68 7.11 -27.23
C ARG A 717 37.45 5.87 -26.77
N PHE A 718 37.97 5.11 -27.73
CA PHE A 718 38.84 3.96 -27.51
C PHE A 718 40.33 4.38 -27.45
N PRO A 719 41.23 3.51 -26.94
CA PRO A 719 42.68 3.78 -26.91
C PRO A 719 43.34 3.95 -28.30
N ASP A 720 42.65 3.62 -29.39
CA ASP A 720 43.07 3.85 -30.77
C ASP A 720 42.57 5.20 -31.36
N ASP A 721 42.03 6.07 -30.50
CA ASP A 721 41.36 7.34 -30.81
C ASP A 721 40.06 7.23 -31.64
N SER A 722 39.57 6.00 -31.89
CA SER A 722 38.27 5.81 -32.54
C SER A 722 37.11 6.19 -31.61
N VAL A 723 36.08 6.83 -32.18
CA VAL A 723 34.86 7.23 -31.45
C VAL A 723 33.69 6.33 -31.85
N LYS A 724 33.04 5.73 -30.86
CA LYS A 724 31.94 4.77 -31.04
C LYS A 724 30.74 5.14 -30.19
N VAL A 725 29.56 5.03 -30.77
CA VAL A 725 28.27 5.17 -30.10
C VAL A 725 27.76 3.76 -29.78
N LEU A 726 27.45 3.51 -28.51
CA LEU A 726 26.97 2.24 -28.00
C LEU A 726 25.53 2.43 -27.51
N VAL A 727 24.56 1.75 -28.13
CA VAL A 727 23.12 2.01 -27.94
C VAL A 727 22.37 0.73 -27.56
N LYS A 728 21.52 0.81 -26.55
CA LYS A 728 20.59 -0.24 -26.15
C LYS A 728 19.18 0.32 -25.99
N GLY A 729 18.15 -0.44 -26.35
CA GLY A 729 16.77 0.02 -26.20
C GLY A 729 15.71 -1.03 -26.50
N ALA A 730 14.45 -0.64 -26.38
CA ALA A 730 13.32 -1.49 -26.70
C ALA A 730 13.25 -1.81 -28.21
N ASP A 731 12.94 -3.07 -28.52
CA ASP A 731 12.41 -3.60 -29.78
C ASP A 731 12.09 -2.55 -30.88
N THR A 732 10.89 -2.01 -30.80
CA THR A 732 10.22 -1.03 -31.67
C THR A 732 10.98 0.29 -31.81
N SER A 733 11.70 0.73 -30.78
CA SER A 733 12.51 1.95 -30.83
C SER A 733 13.80 1.73 -31.62
N MET A 734 14.48 0.62 -31.36
CA MET A 734 15.78 0.30 -31.97
C MET A 734 15.64 -0.11 -33.43
N LEU A 735 14.68 -0.99 -33.76
CA LEU A 735 14.44 -1.44 -35.15
C LEU A 735 14.18 -0.26 -36.11
N SER A 736 13.58 0.83 -35.63
CA SER A 736 13.32 2.04 -36.42
C SER A 736 14.56 2.88 -36.79
N ILE A 737 15.71 2.66 -36.14
CA ILE A 737 16.96 3.42 -36.32
C ILE A 737 18.16 2.56 -36.77
N LEU A 738 17.92 1.29 -37.11
CA LEU A 738 18.93 0.43 -37.73
C LEU A 738 19.19 0.85 -39.18
N ARG A 739 20.41 0.57 -39.65
CA ARG A 739 20.85 0.84 -41.02
C ARG A 739 20.16 -0.08 -42.04
N THR A 740 19.09 0.42 -42.67
CA THR A 740 18.29 -0.31 -43.66
C THR A 740 18.84 -0.20 -45.10
N ARG A 741 19.79 0.70 -45.37
CA ARG A 741 20.42 0.91 -46.69
C ARG A 741 21.92 1.23 -46.59
N ASN A 742 22.66 0.87 -47.63
CA ASN A 742 24.03 1.34 -47.85
C ASN A 742 24.05 2.53 -48.83
N HIS A 743 25.07 3.39 -48.70
CA HIS A 743 25.24 4.60 -49.53
C HIS A 743 25.30 4.32 -51.05
N ASP A 744 25.80 3.15 -51.44
CA ASP A 744 25.89 2.71 -52.85
C ASP A 744 24.57 2.16 -53.44
N GLY A 745 23.48 2.18 -52.67
CA GLY A 745 22.15 1.71 -53.12
C GLY A 745 22.01 0.19 -53.28
N LEU A 746 23.09 -0.58 -53.11
CA LEU A 746 23.06 -2.04 -53.11
C LEU A 746 22.39 -2.57 -51.83
N PHE A 747 21.42 -3.47 -51.98
CA PHE A 747 20.82 -4.18 -50.85
C PHE A 747 21.83 -5.16 -50.25
N ASP A 748 22.19 -4.94 -48.98
CA ASP A 748 22.89 -5.95 -48.18
C ASP A 748 21.87 -7.00 -47.70
N SER A 749 21.77 -8.08 -48.47
CA SER A 749 20.87 -9.20 -48.18
C SER A 749 21.27 -10.01 -46.96
N LEU A 750 22.51 -9.87 -46.45
CA LEU A 750 22.97 -10.54 -45.24
C LEU A 750 22.53 -9.74 -44.00
N HIS A 751 22.75 -8.42 -43.98
CA HIS A 751 22.31 -7.56 -42.88
C HIS A 751 20.78 -7.55 -42.76
N ALA A 752 20.04 -7.44 -43.87
CA ALA A 752 18.59 -7.51 -43.87
C ALA A 752 18.05 -8.83 -43.27
N LYS A 753 18.63 -9.96 -43.68
CA LYS A 753 18.28 -11.29 -43.14
C LYS A 753 18.65 -11.43 -41.66
N THR A 754 19.71 -10.77 -41.20
CA THR A 754 20.15 -10.78 -39.79
C THR A 754 19.17 -10.01 -38.90
N ILE A 755 18.57 -8.93 -39.41
CA ILE A 755 17.47 -8.21 -38.75
C ILE A 755 16.23 -9.13 -38.69
N GLU A 756 15.80 -9.69 -39.82
CA GLU A 756 14.62 -10.57 -39.91
C GLU A 756 14.72 -11.79 -38.97
N THR A 757 15.86 -12.48 -38.91
CA THR A 757 16.03 -13.60 -37.97
C THR A 757 16.05 -13.15 -36.52
N THR A 758 16.64 -11.98 -36.21
CA THR A 758 16.62 -11.42 -34.85
C THR A 758 15.21 -10.97 -34.43
N GLU A 759 14.38 -10.46 -35.35
CA GLU A 759 12.98 -10.10 -35.10
C GLU A 759 12.10 -11.34 -34.80
N ASN A 760 12.36 -12.46 -35.48
CA ASN A 760 11.75 -13.75 -35.15
C ASN A 760 12.20 -14.26 -33.75
N HIS A 761 13.49 -14.12 -33.39
CA HIS A 761 13.96 -14.46 -32.04
C HIS A 761 13.35 -13.57 -30.95
N LEU A 762 13.29 -12.25 -31.17
CA LEU A 762 12.62 -11.28 -30.29
C LEU A 762 11.14 -11.66 -30.05
N SER A 763 10.46 -12.17 -31.08
CA SER A 763 9.08 -12.65 -30.98
C SER A 763 8.97 -13.92 -30.12
N SER A 764 9.90 -14.88 -30.28
CA SER A 764 10.00 -16.07 -29.41
C SER A 764 10.23 -15.67 -27.95
N TYR A 765 11.25 -14.84 -27.69
CA TYR A 765 11.60 -14.35 -26.35
C TYR A 765 10.41 -13.67 -25.65
N SER A 766 9.66 -12.84 -26.38
CA SER A 766 8.45 -12.18 -25.87
C SER A 766 7.34 -13.19 -25.53
N SER A 767 7.15 -14.22 -26.36
CA SER A 767 6.21 -15.32 -26.07
C SER A 767 6.61 -16.15 -24.85
N GLU A 768 7.91 -16.36 -24.64
CA GLU A 768 8.51 -17.02 -23.46
C GLU A 768 8.49 -16.13 -22.21
N GLY A 769 8.17 -14.85 -22.35
CA GLY A 769 8.04 -13.87 -21.25
C GLY A 769 9.33 -13.17 -20.86
N LEU A 770 10.38 -13.31 -21.66
CA LEU A 770 11.63 -12.61 -21.49
C LEU A 770 11.46 -11.14 -21.92
N ARG A 771 11.93 -10.22 -21.08
CA ARG A 771 12.08 -8.80 -21.44
C ARG A 771 13.13 -8.69 -22.55
N THR A 772 12.75 -8.08 -23.66
CA THR A 772 13.60 -7.94 -24.84
C THR A 772 14.25 -6.56 -24.93
N LEU A 773 15.56 -6.54 -25.16
CA LEU A 773 16.31 -5.33 -25.53
C LEU A 773 17.14 -5.61 -26.78
N VAL A 774 17.25 -4.61 -27.65
CA VAL A 774 18.03 -4.64 -28.90
C VAL A 774 19.23 -3.74 -28.73
N ILE A 775 20.37 -4.18 -29.27
CA ILE A 775 21.69 -3.56 -29.08
C ILE A 775 22.30 -3.27 -30.44
N GLY A 776 22.74 -2.03 -30.63
CA GLY A 776 23.41 -1.57 -31.83
C GLY A 776 24.58 -0.65 -31.53
N SER A 777 25.47 -0.49 -32.51
CA SER A 777 26.56 0.47 -32.42
C SER A 777 26.84 1.14 -33.77
N LYS A 778 27.52 2.29 -33.71
CA LYS A 778 27.99 3.06 -34.86
C LYS A 778 29.34 3.68 -34.54
N TYR A 779 30.29 3.63 -35.47
CA TYR A 779 31.48 4.48 -35.41
C TYR A 779 31.13 5.86 -35.97
N LEU A 780 31.59 6.93 -35.32
CA LEU A 780 31.41 8.29 -35.82
C LEU A 780 32.62 8.71 -36.66
N SER A 781 32.37 9.44 -37.73
CA SER A 781 33.38 10.29 -38.35
C SER A 781 33.73 11.47 -37.45
N ASN A 782 34.93 12.05 -37.64
CA ASN A 782 35.36 13.25 -36.91
C ASN A 782 34.44 14.46 -37.18
N GLU A 783 33.76 14.48 -38.33
CA GLU A 783 32.80 15.52 -38.71
C GLU A 783 31.49 15.38 -37.91
N GLU A 784 30.86 14.20 -37.93
CA GLU A 784 29.67 13.90 -37.11
C GLU A 784 29.94 14.09 -35.61
N PHE A 785 31.12 13.66 -35.14
CA PHE A 785 31.52 13.83 -33.74
C PHE A 785 31.61 15.30 -33.34
N SER A 786 32.19 16.15 -34.19
CA SER A 786 32.34 17.59 -33.90
C SER A 786 30.99 18.31 -33.87
N GLU A 787 30.11 18.04 -34.85
CA GLU A 787 28.75 18.60 -34.90
C GLU A 787 27.90 18.12 -33.70
N TRP A 788 28.04 16.86 -33.30
CA TRP A 788 27.38 16.32 -32.12
C TRP A 788 27.90 16.95 -30.83
N GLN A 789 29.21 17.10 -30.65
CA GLN A 789 29.80 17.67 -29.43
C GLN A 789 29.34 19.11 -29.20
N GLU A 790 29.38 19.97 -30.23
CA GLU A 790 28.90 21.36 -30.14
C GLU A 790 27.44 21.43 -29.64
N ARG A 791 26.56 20.62 -30.24
CA ARG A 791 25.13 20.58 -29.84
C ARG A 791 24.91 19.92 -28.47
N TYR A 792 25.73 18.96 -28.07
CA TYR A 792 25.64 18.35 -26.74
C TYR A 792 26.06 19.33 -25.64
N GLU A 793 27.13 20.10 -25.87
CA GLU A 793 27.56 21.17 -24.97
C GLU A 793 26.50 22.29 -24.87
N GLU A 794 25.95 22.76 -25.99
CA GLU A 794 24.86 23.75 -26.01
C GLU A 794 23.57 23.24 -25.33
N ALA A 795 23.20 21.97 -25.58
CA ALA A 795 22.05 21.34 -24.95
C ALA A 795 22.22 21.15 -23.44
N SER A 796 23.41 20.74 -23.00
CA SER A 796 23.71 20.49 -21.58
C SER A 796 23.73 21.79 -20.76
N THR A 797 24.19 22.90 -21.35
CA THR A 797 24.28 24.23 -20.72
C THR A 797 22.98 25.03 -20.81
N SER A 798 22.03 24.62 -21.65
CA SER A 798 20.77 25.34 -21.83
C SER A 798 19.89 25.36 -20.58
N MET A 799 19.36 26.54 -20.25
CA MET A 799 18.43 26.75 -19.14
C MET A 799 16.96 26.52 -19.53
N THR A 800 16.63 26.66 -20.81
CA THR A 800 15.29 26.41 -21.37
C THR A 800 15.30 25.15 -22.22
N GLU A 801 14.23 24.34 -22.12
CA GLU A 801 13.98 23.14 -22.94
C GLU A 801 15.14 22.12 -23.01
N ARG A 802 16.02 22.09 -22.00
CA ARG A 802 17.21 21.22 -21.94
C ARG A 802 16.94 19.76 -22.31
N SER A 803 15.84 19.18 -21.83
CA SER A 803 15.47 17.79 -22.14
C SER A 803 15.10 17.58 -23.60
N ALA A 804 14.50 18.57 -24.27
CA ALA A 804 14.22 18.53 -25.70
C ALA A 804 15.50 18.70 -26.53
N LYS A 805 16.38 19.65 -26.17
CA LYS A 805 17.68 19.84 -26.83
C LYS A 805 18.59 18.61 -26.70
N LEU A 806 18.68 18.02 -25.51
CA LEU A 806 19.46 16.79 -25.31
C LEU A 806 18.90 15.61 -26.12
N ARG A 807 17.56 15.52 -26.28
CA ARG A 807 16.93 14.53 -27.15
C ARG A 807 17.24 14.77 -28.64
N GLN A 808 17.34 16.02 -29.08
CA GLN A 808 17.80 16.35 -30.43
C GLN A 808 19.28 16.00 -30.63
N ALA A 809 20.14 16.29 -29.65
CA ALA A 809 21.56 15.90 -29.67
C ALA A 809 21.74 14.37 -29.71
N ALA A 810 20.94 13.61 -28.95
CA ALA A 810 20.93 12.15 -29.01
C ALA A 810 20.48 11.62 -30.39
N ALA A 811 19.44 12.20 -30.98
CA ALA A 811 18.89 11.74 -32.28
C ALA A 811 19.86 11.87 -33.46
N LEU A 812 20.90 12.72 -33.36
CA LEU A 812 21.96 12.83 -34.37
C LEU A 812 22.94 11.66 -34.38
N VAL A 813 23.13 10.99 -33.24
CA VAL A 813 24.04 9.84 -33.07
C VAL A 813 23.29 8.50 -32.98
N GLU A 814 22.02 8.52 -32.60
CA GLU A 814 21.10 7.37 -32.59
C GLU A 814 20.46 7.14 -33.99
N CYS A 815 21.28 7.11 -35.05
CA CYS A 815 20.86 6.92 -36.44
C CYS A 815 21.81 5.97 -37.21
N ASP A 816 21.29 5.27 -38.23
CA ASP A 816 22.03 4.31 -39.07
C ASP A 816 22.90 3.31 -38.29
N LEU A 817 22.36 2.79 -37.18
CA LEU A 817 23.06 1.87 -36.30
C LEU A 817 23.22 0.47 -36.95
N THR A 818 24.38 -0.15 -36.74
CA THR A 818 24.59 -1.57 -37.05
C THR A 818 24.03 -2.43 -35.93
N LEU A 819 23.25 -3.46 -36.27
CA LEU A 819 22.69 -4.41 -35.31
C LEU A 819 23.80 -5.34 -34.79
N LEU A 820 24.00 -5.36 -33.46
CA LEU A 820 24.90 -6.33 -32.80
C LEU A 820 24.10 -7.57 -32.36
N GLY A 821 22.91 -7.36 -31.80
CA GLY A 821 22.03 -8.44 -31.37
C GLY A 821 20.89 -7.99 -30.47
N ALA A 822 20.28 -8.96 -29.78
CA ALA A 822 19.24 -8.77 -28.78
C ALA A 822 19.46 -9.64 -27.54
N THR A 823 18.88 -9.26 -26.40
CA THR A 823 18.92 -9.99 -25.12
C THR A 823 17.51 -10.35 -24.64
N GLY A 824 17.36 -11.53 -24.05
CA GLY A 824 16.17 -11.97 -23.31
C GLY A 824 16.46 -12.08 -21.81
N ILE A 825 15.82 -11.24 -21.00
CA ILE A 825 15.98 -11.17 -19.53
C ILE A 825 14.71 -11.67 -18.85
N GLU A 826 14.82 -12.63 -17.93
CA GLU A 826 13.71 -13.16 -17.13
C GLU A 826 13.48 -12.30 -15.87
N ASP A 827 12.23 -11.95 -15.59
CA ASP A 827 11.77 -11.32 -14.33
C ASP A 827 11.19 -12.42 -13.41
N LYS A 828 12.06 -13.07 -12.62
CA LYS A 828 11.74 -14.35 -11.96
C LYS A 828 10.54 -14.28 -11.01
N LEU A 829 9.63 -15.25 -11.12
CA LEU A 829 8.49 -15.43 -10.20
C LEU A 829 8.94 -15.71 -8.75
N GLN A 830 8.14 -15.32 -7.75
CA GLN A 830 8.39 -15.73 -6.36
C GLN A 830 8.13 -17.24 -6.17
N ASP A 831 8.89 -17.85 -5.26
CA ASP A 831 8.73 -19.24 -4.83
C ASP A 831 7.25 -19.61 -4.59
N GLY A 832 6.72 -20.58 -5.33
CA GLY A 832 5.38 -21.14 -5.09
C GLY A 832 4.20 -20.26 -5.56
N VAL A 833 4.43 -19.22 -6.36
CA VAL A 833 3.38 -18.38 -6.97
C VAL A 833 2.38 -19.19 -7.83
N PRO A 834 2.78 -20.01 -8.82
CA PRO A 834 1.81 -20.73 -9.65
C PRO A 834 1.02 -21.77 -8.85
N GLU A 835 1.62 -22.44 -7.86
CA GLU A 835 0.90 -23.34 -6.94
C GLU A 835 -0.05 -22.59 -6.00
N ALA A 836 0.26 -21.34 -5.66
CA ALA A 836 -0.61 -20.48 -4.86
C ALA A 836 -1.82 -19.99 -5.66
N ILE A 837 -1.60 -19.42 -6.85
CA ILE A 837 -2.66 -18.93 -7.74
C ILE A 837 -3.61 -20.07 -8.12
N GLU A 838 -3.09 -21.22 -8.54
CA GLU A 838 -3.92 -22.39 -8.87
C GLU A 838 -4.78 -22.84 -7.67
N SER A 839 -4.24 -22.82 -6.45
CA SER A 839 -5.01 -23.17 -5.25
C SER A 839 -6.08 -22.15 -4.88
N LEU A 840 -5.87 -20.87 -5.21
CA LEU A 840 -6.85 -19.80 -5.02
C LEU A 840 -7.97 -19.89 -6.07
N ARG A 841 -7.62 -20.17 -7.34
CA ARG A 841 -8.58 -20.46 -8.42
C ARG A 841 -9.46 -21.67 -8.06
N GLN A 842 -8.87 -22.77 -7.60
CA GLN A 842 -9.59 -23.98 -7.15
C GLN A 842 -10.50 -23.71 -5.94
N ALA A 843 -10.18 -22.72 -5.10
CA ALA A 843 -11.04 -22.28 -4.00
C ALA A 843 -12.19 -21.34 -4.45
N GLY A 844 -12.33 -21.06 -5.74
CA GLY A 844 -13.35 -20.16 -6.30
C GLY A 844 -13.02 -18.67 -6.19
N ILE A 845 -11.78 -18.32 -5.84
CA ILE A 845 -11.33 -16.93 -5.70
C ILE A 845 -10.82 -16.44 -7.07
N LYS A 846 -11.34 -15.30 -7.53
CA LYS A 846 -10.89 -14.63 -8.75
C LYS A 846 -9.62 -13.84 -8.45
N VAL A 847 -8.55 -14.10 -9.20
CA VAL A 847 -7.28 -13.38 -9.11
C VAL A 847 -7.15 -12.50 -10.35
N TRP A 848 -7.05 -11.19 -10.15
CA TRP A 848 -6.90 -10.17 -11.19
C TRP A 848 -5.55 -9.46 -11.01
N VAL A 849 -4.88 -9.11 -12.12
CA VAL A 849 -3.54 -8.50 -12.10
C VAL A 849 -3.62 -7.08 -12.65
N LEU A 850 -3.20 -6.09 -11.86
CA LEU A 850 -3.29 -4.66 -12.18
C LEU A 850 -1.89 -4.03 -12.27
N THR A 851 -1.23 -4.17 -13.41
CA THR A 851 0.19 -3.83 -13.58
C THR A 851 0.44 -2.54 -14.37
N GLY A 852 1.56 -1.88 -14.08
CA GLY A 852 2.10 -0.78 -14.89
C GLY A 852 2.87 -1.24 -16.14
N ASP A 853 3.16 -2.54 -16.27
CA ASP A 853 3.96 -3.09 -17.38
C ASP A 853 3.23 -3.05 -18.73
N LYS A 854 3.98 -3.31 -19.82
CA LYS A 854 3.38 -3.53 -21.15
C LYS A 854 2.47 -4.77 -21.14
N GLN A 855 1.52 -4.81 -22.09
CA GLN A 855 0.58 -5.92 -22.27
C GLN A 855 1.26 -7.27 -22.54
N GLU A 856 2.35 -7.28 -23.33
CA GLU A 856 3.02 -8.53 -23.73
C GLU A 856 3.67 -9.21 -22.51
N THR A 857 4.38 -8.43 -21.69
CA THR A 857 4.96 -8.85 -20.41
C THR A 857 3.87 -9.34 -19.44
N ALA A 858 2.74 -8.62 -19.35
CA ALA A 858 1.63 -8.97 -18.47
C ALA A 858 0.95 -10.29 -18.87
N ILE A 859 0.78 -10.54 -20.18
CA ILE A 859 0.25 -11.80 -20.72
C ILE A 859 1.18 -12.96 -20.38
N SER A 860 2.49 -12.84 -20.66
CA SER A 860 3.38 -13.98 -20.48
C SER A 860 3.67 -14.29 -19.00
N ILE A 861 3.74 -13.28 -18.13
CA ILE A 861 3.72 -13.51 -16.68
C ILE A 861 2.39 -14.16 -16.24
N GLY A 862 1.26 -13.80 -16.87
CA GLY A 862 -0.02 -14.48 -16.70
C GLY A 862 0.03 -15.97 -17.05
N LEU A 863 0.73 -16.35 -18.13
CA LEU A 863 0.94 -17.76 -18.53
C LEU A 863 1.87 -18.49 -17.55
N SER A 864 3.02 -17.90 -17.21
CA SER A 864 4.02 -18.46 -16.28
C SER A 864 3.45 -18.66 -14.87
N CYS A 865 2.60 -17.75 -14.41
CA CYS A 865 1.82 -17.86 -13.16
C CYS A 865 0.69 -18.91 -13.20
N ARG A 866 0.41 -19.54 -14.35
CA ARG A 866 -0.78 -20.37 -14.62
C ARG A 866 -2.11 -19.64 -14.33
N LEU A 867 -2.10 -18.32 -14.40
CA LEU A 867 -3.29 -17.49 -14.32
C LEU A 867 -4.05 -17.60 -15.64
N LEU A 868 -3.36 -17.42 -16.76
CA LEU A 868 -3.83 -17.76 -18.09
C LEU A 868 -3.54 -19.24 -18.40
N THR A 869 -4.41 -19.89 -19.16
CA THR A 869 -4.21 -21.24 -19.70
C THR A 869 -4.36 -21.23 -21.22
N GLN A 870 -3.74 -22.19 -21.92
CA GLN A 870 -3.80 -22.26 -23.39
C GLN A 870 -5.20 -22.52 -23.96
N GLY A 871 -6.17 -22.92 -23.12
CA GLY A 871 -7.58 -23.07 -23.49
C GLY A 871 -8.47 -21.86 -23.17
N MET A 872 -7.91 -20.76 -22.66
CA MET A 872 -8.67 -19.53 -22.42
C MET A 872 -8.85 -18.71 -23.69
N HIS A 873 -10.04 -18.15 -23.89
CA HIS A 873 -10.24 -17.10 -24.88
C HIS A 873 -9.93 -15.73 -24.26
N SER A 874 -8.89 -15.08 -24.79
CA SER A 874 -8.47 -13.73 -24.39
C SER A 874 -9.27 -12.65 -25.13
N ILE A 875 -10.00 -11.83 -24.38
CA ILE A 875 -10.66 -10.61 -24.86
C ILE A 875 -9.69 -9.45 -24.64
N ILE A 876 -9.30 -8.74 -25.70
CA ILE A 876 -8.36 -7.62 -25.63
C ILE A 876 -9.12 -6.33 -25.96
N ILE A 877 -9.06 -5.33 -25.07
CA ILE A 877 -9.68 -4.01 -25.25
C ILE A 877 -8.60 -2.93 -25.21
N ASN A 878 -8.19 -2.52 -26.41
CA ASN A 878 -7.19 -1.48 -26.66
C ASN A 878 -7.83 -0.36 -27.51
N GLY A 879 -8.75 0.40 -26.92
CA GLY A 879 -9.36 1.57 -27.54
C GLY A 879 -8.61 2.87 -27.23
N SER A 880 -8.41 3.69 -28.27
CA SER A 880 -7.81 5.03 -28.23
C SER A 880 -8.82 6.17 -28.00
N SER A 881 -10.12 5.85 -28.10
CA SER A 881 -11.22 6.82 -27.92
C SER A 881 -12.43 6.19 -27.24
N GLU A 882 -13.30 7.04 -26.67
CA GLU A 882 -14.54 6.62 -25.99
C GLU A 882 -15.48 5.80 -26.88
N ILE A 883 -15.66 6.21 -28.14
CA ILE A 883 -16.54 5.54 -29.12
C ILE A 883 -15.98 4.15 -29.46
N GLU A 884 -14.67 4.05 -29.63
CA GLU A 884 -13.97 2.79 -29.88
C GLU A 884 -14.04 1.86 -28.66
N CYS A 885 -13.82 2.37 -27.45
CA CYS A 885 -13.98 1.59 -26.21
C CYS A 885 -15.40 1.04 -26.05
N ARG A 886 -16.43 1.87 -26.27
CA ARG A 886 -17.84 1.45 -26.25
C ARG A 886 -18.13 0.39 -27.33
N SER A 887 -17.59 0.56 -28.53
CA SER A 887 -17.77 -0.42 -29.61
C SER A 887 -17.11 -1.77 -29.30
N LEU A 888 -15.92 -1.76 -28.69
CA LEU A 888 -15.19 -2.98 -28.29
C LEU A 888 -15.88 -3.69 -27.11
N LEU A 889 -16.40 -2.95 -26.13
CA LEU A 889 -17.20 -3.50 -25.03
C LEU A 889 -18.49 -4.13 -25.54
N ALA A 890 -19.20 -3.46 -26.45
CA ALA A 890 -20.43 -3.95 -27.06
C ALA A 890 -20.19 -5.20 -27.93
N ASP A 891 -19.15 -5.22 -28.78
CA ASP A 891 -18.78 -6.40 -29.57
C ASP A 891 -18.39 -7.58 -28.68
N ALA A 892 -17.56 -7.36 -27.65
CA ALA A 892 -17.21 -8.41 -26.69
C ALA A 892 -18.44 -8.99 -25.97
N LYS A 893 -19.35 -8.14 -25.47
CA LYS A 893 -20.57 -8.61 -24.81
C LYS A 893 -21.51 -9.34 -25.78
N ALA A 894 -21.63 -8.90 -27.02
CA ALA A 894 -22.43 -9.58 -28.04
C ALA A 894 -21.83 -10.94 -28.44
N LYS A 895 -20.52 -10.98 -28.73
CA LYS A 895 -19.76 -12.15 -29.18
C LYS A 895 -19.74 -13.29 -28.16
N PHE A 896 -19.72 -12.96 -26.87
CA PHE A 896 -19.72 -13.93 -25.77
C PHE A 896 -21.07 -14.03 -25.03
N GLY A 897 -22.15 -13.47 -25.58
CA GLY A 897 -23.52 -13.63 -25.06
C GLY A 897 -23.81 -13.03 -23.67
N ILE A 898 -23.00 -12.07 -23.24
CA ILE A 898 -23.01 -11.53 -21.87
C ILE A 898 -24.21 -10.58 -21.69
N LYS A 899 -25.19 -11.05 -20.91
CA LYS A 899 -26.40 -10.30 -20.55
C LYS A 899 -26.06 -9.27 -19.48
N SER A 900 -26.38 -8.00 -19.73
CA SER A 900 -26.21 -6.93 -18.73
C SER A 900 -27.02 -7.22 -17.47
N ALA A 901 -26.46 -6.98 -16.28
CA ALA A 901 -27.15 -7.23 -15.02
C ALA A 901 -28.31 -6.26 -14.74
N ASP A 902 -28.25 -5.04 -15.28
CA ASP A 902 -29.21 -3.96 -15.02
C ASP A 902 -30.45 -4.02 -15.93
N LEU A 903 -31.45 -4.79 -15.50
CA LEU A 903 -32.87 -4.53 -15.85
C LEU A 903 -33.78 -4.82 -14.65
N GLY A 904 -33.64 -4.03 -13.59
CA GLY A 904 -34.34 -4.33 -12.32
C GLY A 904 -34.37 -3.28 -11.23
N LYS A 905 -34.16 -1.97 -11.51
CA LYS A 905 -34.35 -0.89 -10.49
C LYS A 905 -34.51 0.56 -10.95
N GLN A 906 -34.87 0.81 -12.20
CA GLN A 906 -35.47 2.07 -12.67
C GLN A 906 -36.52 1.73 -13.74
N ASP A 907 -37.30 2.72 -14.19
CA ASP A 907 -38.51 2.58 -15.05
C ASP A 907 -39.79 2.07 -14.36
N VAL A 908 -40.08 2.57 -13.15
CA VAL A 908 -41.44 2.52 -12.56
C VAL A 908 -41.87 3.90 -12.01
N GLU A 909 -41.57 4.98 -12.74
CA GLU A 909 -42.18 6.30 -12.45
C GLU A 909 -42.28 7.23 -13.67
N ASP A 910 -42.47 6.67 -14.89
CA ASP A 910 -42.81 7.50 -16.07
C ASP A 910 -43.60 6.73 -17.16
N LEU A 911 -44.85 6.34 -16.85
CA LEU A 911 -45.95 6.25 -17.84
C LEU A 911 -47.31 6.09 -17.14
N HIS A 912 -48.00 7.22 -16.88
CA HIS A 912 -49.37 7.20 -16.36
C HIS A 912 -50.25 8.31 -16.95
N ASN A 913 -50.49 8.26 -18.27
CA ASN A 913 -51.67 8.86 -18.93
C ASN A 913 -51.79 8.40 -20.39
N GLY A 914 -52.89 7.73 -20.74
CA GLY A 914 -53.27 7.40 -22.13
C GLY A 914 -52.47 6.25 -22.78
N ASP A 915 -53.09 5.27 -23.45
CA ASP A 915 -54.53 4.99 -23.55
C ASP A 915 -54.77 3.47 -23.74
N VAL A 916 -55.93 2.97 -23.33
CA VAL A 916 -56.19 1.53 -23.17
C VAL A 916 -57.00 0.96 -24.32
N SER A 917 -56.44 0.05 -25.13
CA SER A 917 -57.27 -0.93 -25.84
C SER A 917 -56.59 -2.27 -26.22
N LYS A 918 -57.33 -3.37 -25.96
CA LYS A 918 -57.30 -4.69 -26.63
C LYS A 918 -56.08 -5.63 -26.44
N LEU A 919 -56.22 -6.48 -25.41
CA LEU A 919 -56.30 -7.96 -25.51
C LEU A 919 -55.36 -8.67 -26.52
N ARG A 920 -54.36 -9.44 -26.06
CA ARG A 920 -54.44 -10.87 -25.67
C ARG A 920 -54.84 -11.84 -26.80
N SER A 921 -53.93 -12.78 -27.11
CA SER A 921 -54.15 -14.15 -27.67
C SER A 921 -55.00 -14.27 -28.95
N SER A 922 -54.53 -14.91 -30.02
CA SER A 922 -53.97 -16.28 -30.04
C SER A 922 -53.49 -16.67 -31.45
N ASN A 923 -52.85 -17.84 -31.56
CA ASN A 923 -52.28 -18.45 -32.77
C ASN A 923 -53.13 -18.30 -34.06
N GLY A 924 -52.46 -17.97 -35.17
CA GLY A 924 -52.97 -18.07 -36.54
C GLY A 924 -51.82 -18.26 -37.53
N GLN A 925 -51.99 -19.11 -38.56
CA GLN A 925 -50.96 -19.43 -39.55
C GLN A 925 -51.22 -18.76 -40.92
N ALA A 926 -50.14 -18.68 -41.71
CA ALA A 926 -50.09 -18.73 -43.18
C ALA A 926 -50.36 -17.46 -44.02
N SER A 927 -49.72 -17.46 -45.21
CA SER A 927 -49.83 -16.58 -46.40
C SER A 927 -49.57 -15.06 -46.20
N GLU A 928 -48.63 -14.38 -46.86
CA GLU A 928 -48.11 -14.34 -48.26
C GLU A 928 -48.76 -13.29 -49.18
N SER A 929 -47.90 -12.60 -49.96
CA SER A 929 -48.17 -11.60 -51.02
C SER A 929 -48.86 -10.29 -50.57
N GLY A 930 -48.49 -9.10 -51.04
CA GLY A 930 -47.35 -8.61 -51.85
C GLY A 930 -47.21 -7.08 -51.62
N ILE A 931 -46.56 -6.22 -52.43
CA ILE A 931 -46.00 -6.30 -53.79
C ILE A 931 -44.81 -5.28 -53.91
N GLN A 932 -43.65 -5.76 -54.41
CA GLN A 932 -42.60 -5.09 -55.23
C GLN A 932 -42.00 -3.68 -54.96
N ASN A 933 -40.72 -3.57 -55.41
CA ASN A 933 -39.95 -2.37 -55.81
C ASN A 933 -39.49 -1.41 -54.69
N PHE A 934 -38.18 -1.24 -54.46
CA PHE A 934 -37.19 -0.88 -55.49
C PHE A 934 -35.88 -1.70 -55.40
N GLN A 935 -35.14 -1.78 -56.51
CA GLN A 935 -33.94 -2.61 -56.64
C GLN A 935 -32.86 -1.84 -57.41
N LEU A 936 -31.64 -1.79 -56.87
CA LEU A 936 -30.45 -1.39 -57.65
C LEU A 936 -29.41 -2.51 -57.60
N THR A 937 -29.13 -3.07 -58.77
CA THR A 937 -28.01 -3.97 -59.04
C THR A 937 -26.67 -3.24 -58.86
N GLY A 938 -25.56 -3.87 -58.49
CA GLY A 938 -25.29 -5.32 -58.36
C GLY A 938 -24.33 -5.82 -59.43
N VAL A 939 -23.27 -6.52 -59.03
CA VAL A 939 -22.34 -7.27 -59.90
C VAL A 939 -22.19 -8.67 -59.31
N ILE A 940 -22.24 -9.70 -60.16
CA ILE A 940 -22.35 -11.11 -59.76
C ILE A 940 -21.20 -11.91 -60.38
N ALA A 941 -20.49 -12.69 -59.57
CA ALA A 941 -19.86 -13.95 -59.98
C ALA A 941 -19.62 -14.83 -58.75
N ASN A 942 -20.21 -16.03 -58.72
CA ASN A 942 -19.85 -17.06 -57.74
C ASN A 942 -18.56 -17.78 -58.20
N ASP A 943 -17.77 -18.33 -57.27
CA ASP A 943 -17.65 -19.79 -57.31
C ASP A 943 -17.39 -20.49 -55.96
N LYS A 944 -18.15 -21.58 -55.77
CA LYS A 944 -17.97 -22.80 -54.94
C LYS A 944 -17.09 -22.80 -53.66
N SER A 945 -17.79 -23.13 -52.56
CA SER A 945 -17.45 -24.14 -51.54
C SER A 945 -16.19 -24.01 -50.66
N ALA A 946 -16.41 -23.65 -49.39
CA ALA A 946 -15.93 -24.43 -48.24
C ALA A 946 -16.91 -24.31 -47.06
N ASN A 947 -16.96 -25.35 -46.23
CA ASN A 947 -17.54 -25.50 -44.88
C ASN A 947 -18.48 -24.41 -44.33
N ILE A 948 -19.70 -24.81 -43.99
CA ILE A 948 -20.43 -24.22 -42.86
C ILE A 948 -19.78 -24.78 -41.60
N GLU A 949 -19.02 -23.97 -40.86
CA GLU A 949 -18.63 -24.33 -39.51
C GLU A 949 -19.79 -24.09 -38.54
N GLU A 950 -20.09 -25.08 -37.72
CA GLU A 950 -21.13 -24.99 -36.70
C GLU A 950 -20.69 -23.99 -35.61
N SER A 951 -21.57 -23.06 -35.23
CA SER A 951 -21.29 -22.14 -34.13
C SER A 951 -21.09 -22.94 -32.83
N PRO A 952 -19.92 -22.87 -32.17
CA PRO A 952 -19.66 -23.68 -30.99
C PRO A 952 -20.51 -23.19 -29.80
N ASN A 953 -20.95 -24.13 -28.96
CA ASN A 953 -21.61 -23.81 -27.70
C ASN A 953 -20.60 -23.15 -26.74
N PHE A 954 -20.69 -21.83 -26.56
CA PHE A 954 -19.76 -21.05 -25.74
C PHE A 954 -19.99 -21.15 -24.21
N ASP A 955 -21.02 -21.87 -23.75
CA ASP A 955 -21.50 -21.88 -22.36
C ASP A 955 -20.48 -22.34 -21.30
N ASP A 956 -19.34 -22.94 -21.68
CA ASP A 956 -18.31 -23.45 -20.76
C ASP A 956 -16.89 -22.89 -21.03
N ALA A 957 -16.76 -21.86 -21.90
CA ALA A 957 -15.46 -21.29 -22.27
C ALA A 957 -14.79 -20.50 -21.13
N GLU A 958 -13.51 -20.77 -20.81
CA GLU A 958 -12.77 -19.93 -19.86
C GLU A 958 -12.40 -18.58 -20.50
N LEU A 959 -13.11 -17.51 -20.12
CA LEU A 959 -12.82 -16.15 -20.60
C LEU A 959 -11.79 -15.43 -19.72
N ALA A 960 -10.81 -14.81 -20.37
CA ALA A 960 -9.85 -13.89 -19.76
C ALA A 960 -9.92 -12.51 -20.43
N LEU A 961 -9.88 -11.44 -19.63
CA LEU A 961 -10.00 -10.06 -20.12
C LEU A 961 -8.68 -9.30 -19.97
N ILE A 962 -8.26 -8.59 -21.02
CA ILE A 962 -7.01 -7.82 -21.09
C ILE A 962 -7.35 -6.39 -21.53
N ILE A 963 -6.94 -5.39 -20.74
CA ILE A 963 -7.29 -3.97 -20.96
C ILE A 963 -6.05 -3.09 -20.80
N ASP A 964 -5.83 -2.14 -21.69
CA ASP A 964 -4.78 -1.12 -21.57
C ASP A 964 -5.24 0.11 -20.76
N GLY A 965 -4.32 0.68 -19.99
CA GLY A 965 -4.56 1.82 -19.10
C GLY A 965 -5.09 3.07 -19.80
N ASN A 966 -4.83 3.26 -21.09
CA ASN A 966 -5.40 4.38 -21.86
C ASN A 966 -6.91 4.22 -22.04
N SER A 967 -7.37 3.01 -22.42
CA SER A 967 -8.79 2.70 -22.58
C SER A 967 -9.55 2.81 -21.25
N LEU A 968 -8.88 2.43 -20.15
CA LEU A 968 -9.42 2.50 -18.80
C LEU A 968 -9.75 3.92 -18.34
N VAL A 969 -9.06 4.97 -18.83
CA VAL A 969 -9.43 6.38 -18.57
C VAL A 969 -10.85 6.65 -19.07
N TYR A 970 -11.10 6.40 -20.37
CA TYR A 970 -12.40 6.66 -21.00
C TYR A 970 -13.53 5.81 -20.42
N ILE A 971 -13.21 4.62 -19.89
CA ILE A 971 -14.22 3.70 -19.33
C ILE A 971 -14.64 4.12 -17.90
N LEU A 972 -13.69 4.55 -17.06
CA LEU A 972 -13.99 4.95 -15.68
C LEU A 972 -14.58 6.37 -15.57
N GLU A 973 -14.22 7.29 -16.46
CA GLU A 973 -14.67 8.69 -16.37
C GLU A 973 -16.08 8.96 -16.94
N LYS A 974 -16.65 8.04 -17.72
CA LYS A 974 -17.83 8.32 -18.58
C LYS A 974 -18.84 7.16 -18.72
N ASP A 975 -19.46 6.76 -17.61
CA ASP A 975 -20.62 5.87 -17.53
C ASP A 975 -20.48 4.43 -18.10
N LEU A 976 -19.39 4.11 -18.81
CA LEU A 976 -19.08 2.78 -19.37
C LEU A 976 -18.67 1.74 -18.30
N GLU A 977 -18.51 2.17 -17.04
CA GLU A 977 -18.25 1.32 -15.88
C GLU A 977 -19.17 0.09 -15.79
N SER A 978 -20.45 0.22 -16.14
CA SER A 978 -21.42 -0.89 -16.08
C SER A 978 -21.13 -1.96 -17.13
N GLU A 979 -20.82 -1.55 -18.36
CA GLU A 979 -20.45 -2.46 -19.45
C GLU A 979 -19.15 -3.21 -19.14
N LEU A 980 -18.15 -2.51 -18.58
CA LEU A 980 -16.92 -3.14 -18.07
C LEU A 980 -17.21 -4.08 -16.91
N PHE A 981 -18.06 -3.69 -15.97
CA PHE A 981 -18.41 -4.51 -14.81
C PHE A 981 -19.07 -5.84 -15.19
N ASP A 982 -20.06 -5.83 -16.10
CA ASP A 982 -20.68 -7.06 -16.62
C ASP A 982 -19.63 -8.01 -17.25
N LEU A 983 -18.74 -7.44 -18.08
CA LEU A 983 -17.71 -8.20 -18.81
C LEU A 983 -16.66 -8.78 -17.86
N ALA A 984 -16.10 -7.95 -16.98
CA ALA A 984 -15.08 -8.35 -16.02
C ALA A 984 -15.61 -9.33 -14.97
N THR A 985 -16.86 -9.17 -14.51
CA THR A 985 -17.48 -10.13 -13.58
C THR A 985 -17.87 -11.46 -14.24
N SER A 986 -18.07 -11.49 -15.57
CA SER A 986 -18.22 -12.74 -16.33
C SER A 986 -16.89 -13.49 -16.49
N CYS A 987 -15.78 -12.79 -16.77
CA CYS A 987 -14.47 -13.40 -16.95
C CYS A 987 -13.92 -14.09 -15.68
N LYS A 988 -13.12 -15.16 -15.85
CA LYS A 988 -12.44 -15.83 -14.73
C LYS A 988 -11.18 -15.08 -14.29
N VAL A 989 -10.49 -14.44 -15.25
CA VAL A 989 -9.25 -13.67 -15.07
C VAL A 989 -9.42 -12.30 -15.72
N VAL A 990 -8.85 -11.27 -15.09
CA VAL A 990 -8.70 -9.93 -15.68
C VAL A 990 -7.24 -9.48 -15.48
N ILE A 991 -6.63 -8.96 -16.54
CA ILE A 991 -5.29 -8.37 -16.54
C ILE A 991 -5.41 -6.95 -17.09
N CYS A 992 -5.08 -5.96 -16.28
CA CYS A 992 -5.03 -4.57 -16.71
C CYS A 992 -3.55 -4.13 -16.79
N CYS A 993 -3.19 -3.53 -17.92
CA CYS A 993 -1.81 -3.23 -18.31
C CYS A 993 -1.59 -1.70 -18.34
N ARG A 994 -0.36 -1.22 -18.12
CA ARG A 994 -0.02 0.22 -18.07
C ARG A 994 -0.91 1.05 -17.12
N VAL A 995 -1.38 0.45 -16.03
CA VAL A 995 -2.35 1.04 -15.10
C VAL A 995 -1.68 1.98 -14.11
N ALA A 996 -2.13 3.24 -14.06
CA ALA A 996 -1.65 4.22 -13.08
C ALA A 996 -2.16 3.91 -11.65
N PRO A 997 -1.44 4.29 -10.57
CA PRO A 997 -1.83 4.00 -9.19
C PRO A 997 -3.26 4.40 -8.80
N LEU A 998 -3.78 5.50 -9.35
CA LEU A 998 -5.18 5.93 -9.13
C LEU A 998 -6.18 5.03 -9.87
N GLN A 999 -5.86 4.59 -11.08
CA GLN A 999 -6.70 3.67 -11.85
C GLN A 999 -6.76 2.28 -11.21
N LYS A 1000 -5.67 1.79 -10.60
CA LYS A 1000 -5.69 0.54 -9.82
C LYS A 1000 -6.74 0.61 -8.70
N ALA A 1001 -6.77 1.72 -7.97
CA ALA A 1001 -7.77 1.95 -6.92
C ALA A 1001 -9.19 2.13 -7.49
N GLY A 1002 -9.34 2.75 -8.67
CA GLY A 1002 -10.61 2.86 -9.40
C GLY A 1002 -11.22 1.49 -9.74
N ILE A 1003 -10.42 0.54 -10.24
CA ILE A 1003 -10.89 -0.83 -10.50
C ILE A 1003 -11.34 -1.52 -9.19
N VAL A 1004 -10.59 -1.34 -8.09
CA VAL A 1004 -10.97 -1.91 -6.80
C VAL A 1004 -12.30 -1.32 -6.30
N ASP A 1005 -12.48 0.00 -6.39
CA ASP A 1005 -13.72 0.66 -5.95
C ASP A 1005 -14.91 0.31 -6.87
N LEU A 1006 -14.69 0.14 -8.18
CA LEU A 1006 -15.70 -0.32 -9.13
C LEU A 1006 -16.29 -1.69 -8.73
N ILE A 1007 -15.44 -2.66 -8.38
CA ILE A 1007 -15.90 -3.99 -7.95
C ILE A 1007 -16.49 -3.94 -6.53
N LYS A 1008 -15.87 -3.18 -5.62
CA LYS A 1008 -16.28 -3.07 -4.22
C LYS A 1008 -17.60 -2.31 -4.00
N SER A 1009 -17.91 -1.33 -4.86
CA SER A 1009 -19.15 -0.54 -4.79
C SER A 1009 -20.34 -1.26 -5.43
N ARG A 1010 -20.09 -2.07 -6.48
CA ARG A 1010 -21.13 -2.77 -7.26
C ARG A 1010 -21.36 -4.23 -6.83
N THR A 1011 -20.38 -4.91 -6.23
CA THR A 1011 -20.58 -6.23 -5.59
C THR A 1011 -20.81 -6.12 -4.08
N SER A 1012 -21.27 -7.22 -3.47
CA SER A 1012 -21.24 -7.41 -2.01
C SER A 1012 -20.14 -8.38 -1.57
N ASP A 1013 -19.20 -8.67 -2.47
CA ASP A 1013 -18.12 -9.63 -2.29
C ASP A 1013 -16.87 -8.96 -1.69
N MET A 1014 -16.19 -9.63 -0.77
CA MET A 1014 -15.04 -9.04 -0.08
C MET A 1014 -13.81 -8.96 -1.00
N THR A 1015 -13.22 -7.78 -1.07
CA THR A 1015 -12.04 -7.47 -1.89
C THR A 1015 -10.73 -7.53 -1.08
N LEU A 1016 -9.71 -8.19 -1.63
CA LEU A 1016 -8.33 -8.12 -1.15
C LEU A 1016 -7.44 -7.47 -2.21
N ALA A 1017 -6.59 -6.54 -1.79
CA ALA A 1017 -5.50 -6.02 -2.62
C ALA A 1017 -4.14 -6.42 -2.04
N ILE A 1018 -3.20 -6.79 -2.91
CA ILE A 1018 -1.83 -7.18 -2.57
C ILE A 1018 -0.81 -6.47 -3.47
N GLY A 1019 0.24 -5.95 -2.85
CA GLY A 1019 1.35 -5.22 -3.48
C GLY A 1019 2.51 -5.02 -2.49
N ASP A 1020 3.66 -4.53 -2.94
CA ASP A 1020 4.83 -4.21 -2.11
C ASP A 1020 5.33 -2.75 -2.26
N GLY A 1021 5.27 -2.21 -3.47
CA GLY A 1021 5.74 -0.86 -3.80
C GLY A 1021 4.76 0.28 -3.47
N ALA A 1022 5.26 1.52 -3.63
CA ALA A 1022 4.48 2.75 -3.48
C ALA A 1022 3.20 2.81 -4.35
N ASN A 1023 3.28 2.26 -5.56
CA ASN A 1023 2.22 2.30 -6.58
C ASN A 1023 0.93 1.57 -6.17
N ASP A 1024 0.99 0.71 -5.16
CA ASP A 1024 -0.13 -0.13 -4.71
C ASP A 1024 -0.79 0.39 -3.43
N VAL A 1025 -0.23 1.43 -2.78
CA VAL A 1025 -0.76 2.00 -1.54
C VAL A 1025 -2.21 2.46 -1.70
N SER A 1026 -2.56 3.04 -2.85
CA SER A 1026 -3.93 3.43 -3.22
C SER A 1026 -4.87 2.21 -3.31
N MET A 1027 -4.43 1.16 -4.01
CA MET A 1027 -5.16 -0.10 -4.20
C MET A 1027 -5.42 -0.82 -2.86
N ILE A 1028 -4.37 -0.94 -2.03
CA ILE A 1028 -4.34 -1.55 -0.70
C ILE A 1028 -5.24 -0.80 0.31
N GLN A 1029 -5.32 0.52 0.21
CA GLN A 1029 -6.19 1.34 1.07
C GLN A 1029 -7.65 1.35 0.59
N MET A 1030 -7.92 1.13 -0.70
CA MET A 1030 -9.29 1.04 -1.23
C MET A 1030 -9.95 -0.31 -0.91
N ALA A 1031 -9.23 -1.43 -1.05
CA ALA A 1031 -9.76 -2.78 -0.80
C ALA A 1031 -10.23 -3.00 0.65
N ASP A 1032 -11.10 -3.98 0.88
CA ASP A 1032 -11.57 -4.36 2.22
C ASP A 1032 -10.46 -4.96 3.08
N VAL A 1033 -9.55 -5.71 2.47
CA VAL A 1033 -8.34 -6.22 3.09
C VAL A 1033 -7.12 -5.80 2.27
N GLY A 1034 -6.16 -5.13 2.90
CA GLY A 1034 -4.88 -4.77 2.27
C GLY A 1034 -3.74 -5.66 2.78
N VAL A 1035 -3.00 -6.29 1.88
CA VAL A 1035 -1.81 -7.10 2.20
C VAL A 1035 -0.55 -6.47 1.59
N GLY A 1036 0.46 -6.22 2.41
CA GLY A 1036 1.78 -5.75 1.96
C GLY A 1036 2.79 -6.90 1.90
N ILE A 1037 3.48 -7.06 0.76
CA ILE A 1037 4.66 -7.93 0.67
C ILE A 1037 5.91 -7.14 1.11
N CYS A 1038 6.80 -7.78 1.87
CA CYS A 1038 8.07 -7.21 2.32
C CYS A 1038 9.16 -7.37 1.24
N GLY A 1039 8.94 -6.79 0.06
CA GLY A 1039 9.81 -6.92 -1.11
C GLY A 1039 11.10 -6.09 -1.04
N GLN A 1040 11.91 -6.16 -2.11
CA GLN A 1040 13.06 -5.26 -2.31
C GLN A 1040 12.65 -3.87 -2.85
N GLU A 1041 11.40 -3.73 -3.30
CA GLU A 1041 10.74 -2.45 -3.60
C GLU A 1041 10.04 -1.85 -2.37
N GLY A 1042 10.21 -2.46 -1.18
CA GLY A 1042 10.29 -1.70 0.06
C GLY A 1042 9.28 -2.02 1.15
N ARG A 1043 8.80 -0.95 1.81
CA ARG A 1043 7.93 -1.01 2.99
C ARG A 1043 6.73 -0.07 2.94
N GLN A 1044 6.49 0.67 1.86
CA GLN A 1044 5.33 1.58 1.79
C GLN A 1044 4.00 0.82 1.78
N ALA A 1045 3.84 -0.22 0.96
CA ALA A 1045 2.67 -1.11 1.03
C ALA A 1045 2.55 -1.79 2.41
N VAL A 1046 3.67 -2.25 2.98
CA VAL A 1046 3.75 -2.86 4.34
C VAL A 1046 3.36 -1.87 5.45
N MET A 1047 3.54 -0.56 5.25
CA MET A 1047 3.11 0.47 6.19
C MET A 1047 1.62 0.84 6.01
N ALA A 1048 1.13 0.83 4.78
CA ALA A 1048 -0.25 1.14 4.42
C ALA A 1048 -1.25 -0.01 4.63
N SER A 1049 -0.77 -1.26 4.67
CA SER A 1049 -1.58 -2.50 4.71
C SER A 1049 -2.10 -2.88 6.09
N ASP A 1050 -3.10 -3.75 6.09
CA ASP A 1050 -3.72 -4.38 7.26
C ASP A 1050 -2.91 -5.59 7.76
N PHE A 1051 -2.30 -6.33 6.83
CA PHE A 1051 -1.43 -7.48 7.08
C PHE A 1051 -0.16 -7.35 6.25
N ALA A 1052 0.96 -7.87 6.74
CA ALA A 1052 2.20 -7.93 5.97
C ALA A 1052 2.89 -9.29 6.09
N MET A 1053 3.55 -9.72 5.01
CA MET A 1053 4.23 -11.02 4.92
C MET A 1053 5.44 -10.95 3.98
N GLY A 1054 6.32 -11.95 4.01
CA GLY A 1054 7.53 -11.94 3.18
C GLY A 1054 7.30 -12.18 1.69
N GLN A 1055 6.39 -13.09 1.33
CA GLN A 1055 6.26 -13.61 -0.03
C GLN A 1055 4.82 -14.03 -0.36
N PHE A 1056 4.46 -14.01 -1.64
CA PHE A 1056 3.11 -14.30 -2.15
C PHE A 1056 2.58 -15.68 -1.76
N ARG A 1057 3.43 -16.73 -1.75
CA ARG A 1057 3.04 -18.10 -1.38
C ARG A 1057 2.35 -18.22 -0.02
N PHE A 1058 2.59 -17.30 0.92
CA PHE A 1058 1.93 -17.31 2.21
C PHE A 1058 0.43 -16.91 2.12
N LEU A 1059 -0.02 -16.25 1.05
CA LEU A 1059 -1.42 -15.91 0.82
C LEU A 1059 -2.33 -17.14 0.80
N LYS A 1060 -1.87 -18.24 0.17
CA LYS A 1060 -2.54 -19.56 0.17
C LYS A 1060 -2.76 -20.08 1.60
N ARG A 1061 -1.79 -19.87 2.50
CA ARG A 1061 -1.86 -20.28 3.91
C ARG A 1061 -2.73 -19.33 4.74
N LEU A 1062 -2.61 -18.02 4.49
CA LEU A 1062 -3.37 -16.97 5.16
C LEU A 1062 -4.87 -17.11 4.92
N LEU A 1063 -5.30 -17.24 3.67
CA LEU A 1063 -6.73 -17.28 3.32
C LEU A 1063 -7.36 -18.66 3.60
N LEU A 1064 -6.82 -19.72 2.99
CA LEU A 1064 -7.46 -21.05 2.99
C LEU A 1064 -7.39 -21.77 4.34
N VAL A 1065 -6.50 -21.35 5.25
CA VAL A 1065 -6.36 -21.94 6.59
C VAL A 1065 -6.73 -20.94 7.68
N HIS A 1066 -5.99 -19.84 7.83
CA HIS A 1066 -6.25 -18.89 8.92
C HIS A 1066 -7.57 -18.13 8.72
N GLY A 1067 -7.81 -17.59 7.53
CA GLY A 1067 -9.06 -16.88 7.18
C GLY A 1067 -10.28 -17.78 7.34
N HIS A 1068 -10.28 -18.95 6.71
CA HIS A 1068 -11.38 -19.93 6.85
C HIS A 1068 -11.65 -20.31 8.32
N TRP A 1069 -10.60 -20.63 9.10
CA TRP A 1069 -10.76 -20.94 10.53
C TRP A 1069 -11.23 -19.74 11.35
N ASN A 1070 -10.74 -18.53 11.07
CA ASN A 1070 -11.13 -17.32 11.81
C ASN A 1070 -12.61 -17.02 11.58
N TYR A 1071 -13.06 -17.02 10.33
CA TYR A 1071 -14.46 -16.83 9.96
C TYR A 1071 -15.36 -17.91 10.58
N GLN A 1072 -15.03 -19.19 10.38
CA GLN A 1072 -15.83 -20.31 10.88
C GLN A 1072 -15.97 -20.28 12.42
N ARG A 1073 -14.87 -20.04 13.15
CA ARG A 1073 -14.87 -19.94 14.61
C ARG A 1073 -15.70 -18.74 15.09
N MET A 1074 -15.56 -17.58 14.44
CA MET A 1074 -16.31 -16.38 14.81
C MET A 1074 -17.82 -16.53 14.56
N ALA A 1075 -18.20 -17.08 13.40
CA ALA A 1075 -19.59 -17.36 13.05
C ALA A 1075 -20.25 -18.33 14.06
N TYR A 1076 -19.60 -19.46 14.38
CA TYR A 1076 -20.12 -20.38 15.40
C TYR A 1076 -20.22 -19.73 16.79
N MET A 1077 -19.24 -18.91 17.20
CA MET A 1077 -19.27 -18.21 18.48
C MET A 1077 -20.45 -17.22 18.57
N ILE A 1078 -20.71 -16.45 17.51
CA ILE A 1078 -21.84 -15.51 17.43
C ILE A 1078 -23.18 -16.26 17.49
N LEU A 1079 -23.36 -17.27 16.63
CA LEU A 1079 -24.58 -18.08 16.57
C LEU A 1079 -24.87 -18.80 17.91
N TYR A 1080 -23.84 -19.38 18.54
CA TYR A 1080 -23.96 -20.03 19.84
C TYR A 1080 -24.38 -19.06 20.95
N ASN A 1081 -23.83 -17.84 20.96
CA ASN A 1081 -24.22 -16.81 21.93
C ASN A 1081 -25.67 -16.36 21.71
N PHE A 1082 -26.10 -16.08 20.48
CA PHE A 1082 -27.49 -15.71 20.22
C PHE A 1082 -28.45 -16.86 20.58
N TYR A 1083 -28.16 -18.10 20.19
CA TYR A 1083 -28.94 -19.28 20.56
C TYR A 1083 -29.09 -19.43 22.09
N ARG A 1084 -27.97 -19.40 22.83
CA ARG A 1084 -27.94 -19.54 24.28
C ARG A 1084 -28.80 -18.48 24.98
N ASN A 1085 -28.71 -17.23 24.55
CA ASN A 1085 -29.46 -16.13 25.16
C ASN A 1085 -30.93 -16.13 24.75
N ALA A 1086 -31.26 -16.51 23.50
CA ALA A 1086 -32.63 -16.69 23.05
C ALA A 1086 -33.36 -17.80 23.84
N VAL A 1087 -32.71 -18.95 24.09
CA VAL A 1087 -33.28 -20.01 24.95
C VAL A 1087 -33.53 -19.51 26.38
N PHE A 1088 -32.57 -18.77 26.96
CA PHE A 1088 -32.72 -18.23 28.31
C PHE A 1088 -33.84 -17.17 28.41
N VAL A 1089 -33.95 -16.27 27.43
CA VAL A 1089 -34.99 -15.25 27.39
C VAL A 1089 -36.36 -15.84 27.06
N LEU A 1090 -36.43 -16.86 26.21
CA LEU A 1090 -37.68 -17.61 25.97
C LEU A 1090 -38.15 -18.30 27.26
N MET A 1091 -37.24 -18.92 28.02
CA MET A 1091 -37.56 -19.48 29.34
C MET A 1091 -38.08 -18.40 30.30
N LEU A 1092 -37.42 -17.23 30.37
CA LEU A 1092 -37.90 -16.10 31.19
C LEU A 1092 -39.27 -15.58 30.72
N PHE A 1093 -39.52 -15.50 29.41
CA PHE A 1093 -40.82 -15.09 28.87
C PHE A 1093 -41.92 -16.10 29.22
N CYS A 1094 -41.67 -17.40 29.03
CA CYS A 1094 -42.58 -18.46 29.47
C CYS A 1094 -42.83 -18.40 30.98
N ILE A 1095 -41.81 -18.11 31.79
CA ILE A 1095 -41.93 -17.88 33.25
C ILE A 1095 -42.80 -16.64 33.52
N SER A 1096 -42.58 -15.50 32.87
CA SER A 1096 -43.42 -14.31 33.06
C SER A 1096 -44.89 -14.59 32.73
N CYS A 1097 -45.17 -15.29 31.63
CA CYS A 1097 -46.53 -15.72 31.29
C CYS A 1097 -47.11 -16.75 32.29
N THR A 1098 -46.29 -17.67 32.82
CA THR A 1098 -46.75 -18.77 33.72
C THR A 1098 -46.58 -18.50 35.22
N LEU A 1099 -46.07 -17.33 35.61
CA LEU A 1099 -46.14 -16.82 36.99
C LEU A 1099 -47.14 -15.67 37.13
N HIS A 1100 -47.10 -14.61 36.30
CA HIS A 1100 -48.03 -13.48 36.45
C HIS A 1100 -49.49 -13.85 36.22
N ILE A 1101 -49.79 -14.79 35.32
CA ILE A 1101 -51.17 -15.25 35.07
C ILE A 1101 -51.63 -16.28 36.14
N PRO A 1102 -50.82 -17.30 36.53
CA PRO A 1102 -51.28 -18.40 37.39
C PRO A 1102 -50.88 -18.34 38.88
N GLN A 1103 -49.91 -17.54 39.35
CA GLN A 1103 -49.70 -17.27 40.81
C GLN A 1103 -50.77 -16.34 41.41
N LEU A 1104 -51.94 -16.41 40.80
CA LEU A 1104 -53.10 -15.54 40.88
C LEU A 1104 -54.40 -16.33 40.67
N LEU A 1105 -54.27 -17.64 40.46
CA LEU A 1105 -55.30 -18.68 40.46
C LEU A 1105 -55.13 -19.63 41.67
N ARG A 1106 -54.37 -19.20 42.68
CA ARG A 1106 -54.25 -19.76 44.03
C ARG A 1106 -54.15 -18.63 45.05
#